data_AF-A0AA35TNH2-F1
#
_entry.id   AF-A0AA35TNH2-F1
#
_cell.length_a   1.000
_cell.length_b   1.000
_cell.length_c   1.000
_cell.angle_alpha   90.00
_cell.angle_beta   90.00
_cell.angle_gamma   90.00
#
_symmetry.space_group_name_H-M   'P 1'
#
loop_
_entity.id
_entity.type
_entity.pdbx_description
1 polymer ?
#
loop_
_entity_poly.entity_id
_entity_poly.type
_entity_poly.pdbx_seq_one_letter_code
_entity_poly.pdbx_strand_id
1 'polypeptide(L)'
;MFRAHVGVEEGEEGDGGGVERWKREAERVKKEMIDELSRLQQRKLELLAQLTTLGPSPVVMEMLHRLGDSAQELDQQISICVQQGLLRLGYVGEQLVGACEAQMEVCKMRLLDIGVCDESSVYQVLNSDYIPLTERLAEKGRSELRNIEVAVEAHIGQHQSWFQSVLQYGIGTGQLWRDHSSALSEVRRSREEALERFRVEHDIRNQNVEANLDMVLDHMRQAPNEQVLDKCLEEANALLDVISGGYKEFREVLSEQVGAGPETVARCLLDYDTALCGYLGVARNPPPSSPKNKKGKVASRAKAGSKKSKKATPTDPAPKPSLAGIVEEVVVRGGAVRFYVVGVTENSTGVFLTQNEECEGAPHGIANQALPLSREKYTQARASLRVVYLDHLEMWRGEVRGEEEREAREKEEEARGELDLRMHLHRPRQSRISRDIQRVRAAELEAHRDRIGRHARAVASEISEVRARGGTASDSMGTEEDEYRQKMEDLARSLAQITSSVGLQQVEKMGKHLLEKRLERVEKIGSEVKTSIQTSLSELSSANTAFRASLKLFSEAGNYCPEEVELFSHRLERLAGKLSVVGPQVLATVAQASSAHSQAATNTFSQFYNKYHLYWSDVCHLEEVKKSLTTLQLSVRSVVADSNLQASRLHDDITRTREQLESGDHTHLLESVPLLVTLLTQRIVYLHCRATVQQEGGSEPHFGRGGGWAANRNSPYLQ
;
A
#
# COMPACT_ATOMS: atom_id res chain seq x y z
N MET A 1 61.35 99.29 24.19
CA MET A 1 62.68 99.88 24.42
C MET A 1 62.86 101.24 23.72
N PHE A 2 62.45 101.45 22.47
CA PHE A 2 62.52 102.79 21.84
C PHE A 2 61.63 103.86 22.52
N ARG A 3 60.45 103.49 23.02
CA ARG A 3 59.60 104.35 23.89
C ARG A 3 60.27 104.77 25.20
N ALA A 4 61.31 104.06 25.65
CA ALA A 4 62.01 104.36 26.89
C ALA A 4 63.29 105.18 26.66
N HIS A 5 63.65 105.49 25.41
CA HIS A 5 64.84 106.29 25.09
C HIS A 5 64.53 107.65 24.49
N VAL A 6 63.29 107.90 24.04
CA VAL A 6 62.83 109.20 23.60
C VAL A 6 61.58 109.53 24.40
N GLY A 7 61.72 110.39 25.41
CA GLY A 7 60.61 110.85 26.24
C GLY A 7 59.59 111.61 25.40
N VAL A 8 58.61 110.89 24.87
CA VAL A 8 57.43 111.45 24.22
C VAL A 8 56.26 111.25 25.16
N GLU A 9 55.80 112.36 25.73
CA GLU A 9 54.58 112.44 26.52
C GLU A 9 53.35 112.06 25.69
N GLU A 10 52.34 111.55 26.38
CA GLU A 10 51.03 111.18 25.85
C GLU A 10 50.37 112.37 25.16
N GLY A 11 50.37 112.38 23.84
CA GLY A 11 49.69 113.40 23.05
C GLY A 11 49.68 113.02 21.58
N GLU A 12 48.46 112.89 21.05
CA GLU A 12 48.06 112.66 19.66
C GLU A 12 47.73 111.20 19.28
N GLU A 13 46.44 111.00 19.00
CA GLU A 13 45.80 109.87 18.31
C GLU A 13 46.28 109.70 16.86
N GLY A 14 47.60 109.71 16.64
CA GLY A 14 48.24 109.41 15.38
C GLY A 14 48.70 107.95 15.31
N ASP A 15 47.89 107.11 14.70
CA ASP A 15 48.29 105.84 14.04
C ASP A 15 49.02 104.77 14.89
N GLY A 16 48.84 104.75 16.21
CA GLY A 16 49.30 103.65 17.08
C GLY A 16 48.43 102.38 17.03
N GLY A 17 47.46 102.31 16.11
CA GLY A 17 46.35 101.34 16.14
C GLY A 17 46.63 99.98 15.48
N GLY A 18 47.70 99.83 14.70
CA GLY A 18 47.95 98.62 13.91
C GLY A 18 48.25 97.37 14.77
N VAL A 19 49.18 97.49 15.72
CA VAL A 19 49.66 96.35 16.52
C VAL A 19 48.58 95.83 17.49
N GLU A 20 47.87 96.72 18.19
CA GLU A 20 46.78 96.34 19.11
C GLU A 20 45.51 95.85 18.37
N ARG A 21 45.33 96.23 17.09
CA ARG A 21 44.29 95.65 16.23
C ARG A 21 44.59 94.20 15.89
N TRP A 22 45.81 93.90 15.41
CA TRP A 22 46.20 92.54 15.03
C TRP A 22 46.32 91.58 16.22
N LYS A 23 46.69 92.10 17.40
CA LYS A 23 46.66 91.33 18.65
C LYS A 23 45.24 90.90 19.05
N ARG A 24 44.25 91.80 18.94
CA ARG A 24 42.83 91.46 19.16
C ARG A 24 42.31 90.46 18.13
N GLU A 25 42.74 90.60 16.88
CA GLU A 25 42.41 89.67 15.81
C GLU A 25 42.97 88.26 16.06
N ALA A 26 44.22 88.16 16.55
CA ALA A 26 44.83 86.87 16.90
C ALA A 26 44.07 86.15 18.01
N GLU A 27 43.67 86.85 19.08
CA GLU A 27 42.85 86.28 20.15
C GLU A 27 41.45 85.88 19.66
N ARG A 28 40.86 86.64 18.72
CA ARG A 28 39.59 86.27 18.09
C ARG A 28 39.71 84.97 17.30
N VAL A 29 40.69 84.86 16.40
CA VAL A 29 40.91 83.66 15.57
C VAL A 29 41.19 82.44 16.46
N LYS A 30 42.01 82.60 17.49
CA LYS A 30 42.31 81.55 18.47
C LYS A 30 41.04 81.09 19.19
N LYS A 31 40.18 82.01 19.63
CA LYS A 31 38.92 81.68 20.30
C LYS A 31 37.97 80.93 19.38
N GLU A 32 37.77 81.42 18.15
CA GLU A 32 36.93 80.75 17.14
C GLU A 32 37.40 79.31 16.87
N MET A 33 38.72 79.11 16.74
CA MET A 33 39.31 77.79 16.55
C MET A 33 39.05 76.87 17.76
N ILE A 34 39.24 77.36 19.00
CA ILE A 34 39.00 76.58 20.22
C ILE A 34 37.52 76.19 20.35
N ASP A 35 36.60 77.13 20.10
CA ASP A 35 35.16 76.89 20.21
C ASP A 35 34.70 75.82 19.20
N GLU A 36 35.19 75.88 17.96
CA GLU A 36 34.85 74.92 16.91
C GLU A 36 35.45 73.53 17.16
N LEU A 37 36.72 73.46 17.60
CA LEU A 37 37.34 72.20 18.01
C LEU A 37 36.61 71.54 19.18
N SER A 38 36.19 72.34 20.17
CA SER A 38 35.40 71.85 21.31
C SER A 38 34.05 71.28 20.85
N ARG A 39 33.39 71.92 19.87
CA ARG A 39 32.13 71.45 19.28
C ARG A 39 32.29 70.12 18.55
N LEU A 40 33.32 69.99 17.71
CA LEU A 40 33.62 68.75 16.98
C LEU A 40 33.99 67.62 17.93
N GLN A 41 34.77 67.91 18.98
CA GLN A 41 35.14 66.94 20.00
C GLN A 41 33.95 66.45 20.82
N GLN A 42 33.01 67.35 21.15
CA GLN A 42 31.77 66.96 21.83
C GLN A 42 30.96 65.97 21.00
N ARG A 43 30.85 66.20 19.68
CA ARG A 43 30.16 65.29 18.77
C ARG A 43 30.85 63.92 18.65
N LYS A 44 32.18 63.88 18.74
CA LYS A 44 32.94 62.62 18.82
C LYS A 44 32.66 61.85 20.12
N LEU A 45 32.48 62.55 21.24
CA LEU A 45 32.04 61.94 22.50
C LEU A 45 30.59 61.42 22.43
N GLU A 46 29.72 62.08 21.68
CA GLU A 46 28.35 61.59 21.42
C GLU A 46 28.37 60.29 20.60
N LEU A 47 29.23 60.18 19.58
CA LEU A 47 29.42 58.92 18.86
C LEU A 47 29.96 57.82 19.78
N LEU A 48 30.88 58.15 20.69
CA LEU A 48 31.37 57.21 21.69
C LEU A 48 30.23 56.74 22.62
N ALA A 49 29.35 57.65 23.05
CA ALA A 49 28.19 57.30 23.86
C ALA A 49 27.22 56.38 23.10
N GLN A 50 26.91 56.69 21.83
CA GLN A 50 26.07 55.83 20.98
C GLN A 50 26.66 54.43 20.85
N LEU A 51 27.96 54.33 20.61
CA LEU A 51 28.67 53.07 20.50
C LEU A 51 28.51 52.20 21.76
N THR A 52 28.51 52.81 22.96
CA THR A 52 28.35 52.07 24.22
C THR A 52 26.96 51.50 24.47
N THR A 53 25.95 51.98 23.74
CA THR A 53 24.57 51.50 23.83
C THR A 53 24.24 50.42 22.83
N LEU A 54 25.15 50.13 21.88
CA LEU A 54 24.93 49.11 20.85
C LEU A 54 25.10 47.71 21.45
N GLY A 55 23.97 47.04 21.65
CA GLY A 55 23.94 45.62 21.99
C GLY A 55 23.86 44.70 20.77
N PRO A 56 23.91 43.38 21.00
CA PRO A 56 23.70 42.38 19.97
C PRO A 56 22.38 42.59 19.22
N SER A 57 22.45 42.62 17.89
CA SER A 57 21.29 42.69 17.01
C SER A 57 21.67 42.23 15.59
N PRO A 58 20.71 41.88 14.71
CA PRO A 58 21.03 41.46 13.33
C PRO A 58 21.78 42.52 12.52
N VAL A 59 21.61 43.80 12.85
CA VAL A 59 22.16 44.96 12.13
C VAL A 59 23.38 45.56 12.86
N VAL A 60 23.80 44.99 14.00
CA VAL A 60 24.83 45.57 14.87
C VAL A 60 26.13 45.91 14.14
N MET A 61 26.55 45.06 13.21
CA MET A 61 27.78 45.26 12.46
C MET A 61 27.66 46.36 11.41
N GLU A 62 26.49 46.55 10.80
CA GLU A 62 26.27 47.70 9.91
C GLU A 62 26.31 49.00 10.72
N MET A 63 25.70 49.01 11.91
CA MET A 63 25.73 50.17 12.80
C MET A 63 27.15 50.51 13.28
N LEU A 64 27.95 49.50 13.64
CA LEU A 64 29.34 49.69 14.07
C LEU A 64 30.22 50.25 12.95
N HIS A 65 30.11 49.73 11.72
CA HIS A 65 30.85 50.29 10.58
C HIS A 65 30.44 51.74 10.31
N ARG A 66 29.13 52.05 10.33
CA ARG A 66 28.61 53.41 10.14
C ARG A 66 29.12 54.39 11.21
N LEU A 67 29.23 53.97 12.46
CA LEU A 67 29.83 54.76 13.53
C LEU A 67 31.34 54.98 13.30
N GLY A 68 32.04 53.98 12.77
CA GLY A 68 33.43 54.10 12.35
C GLY A 68 33.62 55.16 11.27
N ASP A 69 32.82 55.10 10.20
CA ASP A 69 32.85 56.08 9.10
C ASP A 69 32.55 57.49 9.61
N SER A 70 31.55 57.62 10.48
CA SER A 70 31.17 58.91 11.09
C SER A 70 32.27 59.49 11.98
N ALA A 71 33.00 58.65 12.70
CA ALA A 71 34.13 59.08 13.52
C ALA A 71 35.31 59.54 12.65
N GLN A 72 35.59 58.80 11.56
CA GLN A 72 36.64 59.17 10.61
C GLN A 72 36.34 60.49 9.90
N GLU A 73 35.07 60.76 9.58
CA GLU A 73 34.64 62.04 9.03
C GLU A 73 34.86 63.20 10.02
N LEU A 74 34.49 63.02 11.30
CA LEU A 74 34.76 64.03 12.33
C LEU A 74 36.27 64.26 12.52
N ASP A 75 37.07 63.21 12.43
CA ASP A 75 38.53 63.29 12.50
C ASP A 75 39.12 64.14 11.37
N GLN A 76 38.57 64.04 10.16
CA GLN A 76 38.93 64.90 9.03
C GLN A 76 38.50 66.36 9.27
N GLN A 77 37.28 66.58 9.78
CA GLN A 77 36.79 67.92 10.09
C GLN A 77 37.63 68.62 11.16
N ILE A 78 38.07 67.88 12.18
CA ILE A 78 38.98 68.38 13.21
C ILE A 78 40.32 68.78 12.57
N SER A 79 40.92 67.92 11.75
CA SER A 79 42.18 68.23 11.05
C SER A 79 42.08 69.49 10.17
N ILE A 80 41.01 69.61 9.38
CA ILE A 80 40.75 70.79 8.53
C ILE A 80 40.59 72.06 9.39
N CYS A 81 39.86 72.00 10.50
CA CYS A 81 39.67 73.12 11.42
C CYS A 81 41.01 73.63 11.96
N VAL A 82 41.90 72.71 12.38
CA VAL A 82 43.23 73.04 12.89
C VAL A 82 44.09 73.69 11.80
N GLN A 83 44.14 73.10 10.61
CA GLN A 83 44.90 73.65 9.48
C GLN A 83 44.43 75.06 9.12
N GLN A 84 43.12 75.28 9.02
CA GLN A 84 42.55 76.60 8.71
C GLN A 84 42.83 77.62 9.83
N GLY A 85 42.72 77.21 11.09
CA GLY A 85 43.01 78.07 12.24
C GLY A 85 44.48 78.48 12.30
N LEU A 86 45.40 77.54 12.08
CA LEU A 86 46.84 77.81 12.03
C LEU A 86 47.22 78.72 10.86
N LEU A 87 46.65 78.51 9.67
CA LEU A 87 46.86 79.41 8.52
C LEU A 87 46.39 80.83 8.81
N ARG A 88 45.20 80.99 9.43
CA ARG A 88 44.68 82.31 9.81
C ARG A 88 45.55 82.97 10.88
N LEU A 89 46.01 82.24 11.89
CA LEU A 89 46.91 82.77 12.92
C LEU A 89 48.28 83.12 12.35
N GLY A 90 48.80 82.32 11.41
CA GLY A 90 50.01 82.61 10.65
C GLY A 90 49.90 83.92 9.88
N TYR A 91 48.81 84.10 9.14
CA TYR A 91 48.52 85.35 8.43
C TYR A 91 48.45 86.56 9.38
N VAL A 92 47.72 86.46 10.50
CA VAL A 92 47.65 87.54 11.50
C VAL A 92 49.03 87.82 12.10
N GLY A 93 49.84 86.79 12.32
CA GLY A 93 51.23 86.93 12.77
C GLY A 93 52.11 87.69 11.77
N GLU A 94 52.01 87.37 10.48
CA GLU A 94 52.73 88.11 9.42
C GLU A 94 52.27 89.57 9.33
N GLN A 95 50.95 89.83 9.40
CA GLN A 95 50.41 91.18 9.41
C GLN A 95 50.85 91.98 10.65
N LEU A 96 50.99 91.33 11.81
CA LEU A 96 51.49 91.95 13.03
C LEU A 96 52.97 92.35 12.88
N VAL A 97 53.80 91.48 12.30
CA VAL A 97 55.21 91.78 12.00
C VAL A 97 55.31 92.94 10.99
N GLY A 98 54.53 92.90 9.91
CA GLY A 98 54.47 93.98 8.91
C GLY A 98 53.95 95.30 9.50
N ALA A 99 53.00 95.27 10.44
CA ALA A 99 52.55 96.47 11.15
C ALA A 99 53.63 97.04 12.07
N CYS A 100 54.44 96.19 12.72
CA CYS A 100 55.60 96.64 13.47
C CYS A 100 56.61 97.32 12.54
N GLU A 101 56.95 96.70 11.40
CA GLU A 101 57.85 97.25 10.37
C GLU A 101 57.36 98.60 9.83
N ALA A 102 56.08 98.72 9.50
CA ALA A 102 55.48 99.99 9.08
C ALA A 102 55.56 101.07 10.17
N GLN A 103 55.27 100.72 11.43
CA GLN A 103 55.37 101.65 12.55
C GLN A 103 56.81 102.11 12.80
N MET A 104 57.78 101.22 12.58
CA MET A 104 59.20 101.53 12.66
C MET A 104 59.64 102.47 11.54
N GLU A 105 59.17 102.26 10.30
CA GLU A 105 59.44 103.21 9.22
C GLU A 105 58.84 104.60 9.49
N VAL A 106 57.64 104.67 10.09
CA VAL A 106 57.06 105.96 10.56
C VAL A 106 57.94 106.61 11.64
N CYS A 107 58.44 105.83 12.61
CA CYS A 107 59.32 106.33 13.67
C CYS A 107 60.68 106.79 13.10
N LYS A 108 61.23 106.07 12.12
CA LYS A 108 62.45 106.40 11.41
C LYS A 108 62.33 107.73 10.66
N MET A 109 61.24 107.91 9.89
CA MET A 109 60.97 109.18 9.19
C MET A 109 60.88 110.34 10.17
N ARG A 110 60.17 110.17 11.29
CA ARG A 110 60.09 111.20 12.35
C ARG A 110 61.45 111.54 12.98
N LEU A 111 62.30 110.55 13.23
CA LEU A 111 63.63 110.78 13.81
C LEU A 111 64.58 111.52 12.85
N LEU A 112 64.46 111.28 11.54
CA LEU A 112 65.18 112.01 10.50
C LEU A 112 64.65 113.44 10.35
N ASP A 113 63.32 113.64 10.35
CA ASP A 113 62.68 114.96 10.21
C ASP A 113 62.97 115.91 11.40
N ILE A 114 63.09 115.37 12.62
CA ILE A 114 63.41 116.15 13.83
C ILE A 114 64.93 116.42 13.95
N GLY A 115 65.76 115.81 13.09
CA GLY A 115 67.22 116.02 13.06
C GLY A 115 67.99 115.39 14.23
N VAL A 116 67.38 114.44 14.93
CA VAL A 116 67.97 113.76 16.11
C VAL A 116 69.05 112.75 15.70
N CYS A 117 68.94 112.18 14.50
CA CYS A 117 69.87 111.19 13.95
C CYS A 117 70.23 111.53 12.49
N ASP A 118 71.45 111.19 12.06
CA ASP A 118 71.84 111.19 10.65
C ASP A 118 71.48 109.84 9.96
N GLU A 119 71.38 109.84 8.63
CA GLU A 119 70.99 108.64 7.85
C GLU A 119 71.88 107.42 8.16
N SER A 120 73.16 107.63 8.49
CA SER A 120 74.10 106.54 8.82
C SER A 120 73.80 105.91 10.19
N SER A 121 73.55 106.72 11.22
CA SER A 121 73.22 106.22 12.57
C SER A 121 71.87 105.51 12.61
N VAL A 122 70.88 106.03 11.88
CA VAL A 122 69.58 105.35 11.72
C VAL A 122 69.77 104.00 11.04
N TYR A 123 70.48 103.95 9.90
CA TYR A 123 70.73 102.70 9.20
C TYR A 123 71.46 101.66 10.06
N GLN A 124 72.40 102.09 10.92
CA GLN A 124 73.06 101.19 11.88
C GLN A 124 72.09 100.62 12.90
N VAL A 125 71.25 101.42 13.56
CA VAL A 125 70.30 100.93 14.57
C VAL A 125 69.21 100.04 13.97
N LEU A 126 68.74 100.35 12.76
CA LEU A 126 67.75 99.50 12.08
C LEU A 126 68.32 98.12 11.76
N ASN A 127 69.56 98.04 11.25
CA ASN A 127 70.19 96.77 10.88
C ASN A 127 70.82 96.02 12.07
N SER A 128 71.33 96.71 13.08
CA SER A 128 71.98 96.06 14.24
C SER A 128 70.96 95.52 15.24
N ASP A 129 69.87 96.25 15.48
CA ASP A 129 69.00 95.99 16.62
C ASP A 129 67.57 95.65 16.18
N TYR A 130 66.98 96.45 15.29
CA TYR A 130 65.55 96.33 14.97
C TYR A 130 65.21 95.14 14.07
N ILE A 131 65.87 95.00 12.92
CA ILE A 131 65.62 93.88 11.99
C ILE A 131 65.84 92.53 12.70
N PRO A 132 66.94 92.33 13.46
CA PRO A 132 67.10 91.12 14.26
C PRO A 132 66.02 90.94 15.36
N LEU A 133 65.39 92.01 15.85
CA LEU A 133 64.27 91.91 16.80
C LEU A 133 62.95 91.50 16.11
N THR A 134 62.63 92.05 14.94
CA THR A 134 61.43 91.66 14.17
C THR A 134 61.55 90.25 13.61
N GLU A 135 62.72 89.86 13.12
CA GLU A 135 63.00 88.49 12.69
C GLU A 135 62.88 87.50 13.85
N ARG A 136 63.41 87.84 15.03
CA ARG A 136 63.23 87.01 16.24
C ARG A 136 61.77 86.91 16.67
N LEU A 137 61.00 88.00 16.55
CA LEU A 137 59.57 88.00 16.86
C LEU A 137 58.79 87.12 15.86
N ALA A 138 59.08 87.24 14.57
CA ALA A 138 58.48 86.43 13.51
C ALA A 138 58.83 84.94 13.67
N GLU A 139 60.11 84.62 13.96
CA GLU A 139 60.55 83.25 14.20
C GLU A 139 59.93 82.65 15.46
N LYS A 140 59.82 83.45 16.53
CA LYS A 140 59.10 83.04 17.74
C LYS A 140 57.63 82.74 17.44
N GLY A 141 56.94 83.59 16.69
CA GLY A 141 55.55 83.36 16.26
C GLY A 141 55.39 82.07 15.43
N ARG A 142 56.26 81.85 14.43
CA ARG A 142 56.28 80.60 13.64
C ARG A 142 56.61 79.37 14.48
N SER A 143 57.51 79.49 15.46
CA SER A 143 57.84 78.39 16.37
C SER A 143 56.66 78.03 17.27
N GLU A 144 55.92 79.02 17.79
CA GLU A 144 54.72 78.78 18.59
C GLU A 144 53.60 78.14 17.77
N LEU A 145 53.38 78.56 16.53
CA LEU A 145 52.41 77.93 15.63
C LEU A 145 52.77 76.48 15.31
N ARG A 146 54.04 76.19 15.04
CA ARG A 146 54.54 74.80 14.88
C ARG A 146 54.34 73.98 16.15
N ASN A 147 54.59 74.56 17.32
CA ASN A 147 54.36 73.87 18.59
C ASN A 147 52.87 73.56 18.82
N ILE A 148 51.97 74.47 18.44
CA ILE A 148 50.53 74.25 18.50
C ILE A 148 50.11 73.14 17.53
N GLU A 149 50.61 73.17 16.29
CA GLU A 149 50.33 72.17 15.26
C GLU A 149 50.71 70.76 15.74
N VAL A 150 51.97 70.58 16.17
CA VAL A 150 52.46 69.29 16.67
C VAL A 150 51.66 68.82 17.89
N ALA A 151 51.35 69.70 18.84
CA ALA A 151 50.59 69.35 20.03
C ALA A 151 49.14 68.93 19.71
N VAL A 152 48.49 69.63 18.77
CA VAL A 152 47.11 69.33 18.38
C VAL A 152 47.03 68.05 17.54
N GLU A 153 47.94 67.84 16.59
CA GLU A 153 48.02 66.60 15.82
C GLU A 153 48.25 65.38 16.71
N ALA A 154 49.12 65.51 17.72
CA ALA A 154 49.35 64.47 18.73
C ALA A 154 48.07 64.12 19.51
N HIS A 155 47.32 65.12 19.98
CA HIS A 155 46.04 64.91 20.67
C HIS A 155 44.99 64.25 19.76
N ILE A 156 44.90 64.66 18.48
CA ILE A 156 44.00 64.06 17.50
C ILE A 156 44.34 62.58 17.28
N GLY A 157 45.61 62.28 17.03
CA GLY A 157 46.09 60.91 16.83
C GLY A 157 45.81 60.02 18.05
N GLN A 158 45.95 60.57 19.26
CA GLN A 158 45.64 59.83 20.48
C GLN A 158 44.13 59.56 20.63
N HIS A 159 43.26 60.55 20.44
CA HIS A 159 41.80 60.36 20.45
C HIS A 159 41.31 59.40 19.35
N GLN A 160 41.94 59.43 18.17
CA GLN A 160 41.68 58.47 17.09
C GLN A 160 42.03 57.04 17.52
N SER A 161 43.23 56.82 18.04
CA SER A 161 43.67 55.50 18.50
C SER A 161 42.76 54.93 19.59
N TRP A 162 42.33 55.78 20.53
CA TRP A 162 41.43 55.38 21.62
C TRP A 162 40.03 55.05 21.11
N PHE A 163 39.47 55.87 20.23
CA PHE A 163 38.16 55.59 19.63
C PHE A 163 38.21 54.30 18.80
N GLN A 164 39.23 54.13 17.96
CA GLN A 164 39.42 52.91 17.16
C GLN A 164 39.56 51.67 18.06
N SER A 165 40.25 51.77 19.20
CA SER A 165 40.36 50.68 20.16
C SER A 165 38.99 50.24 20.70
N VAL A 166 38.13 51.20 21.09
CA VAL A 166 36.76 50.90 21.57
C VAL A 166 35.87 50.39 20.43
N LEU A 167 36.01 50.93 19.22
CA LEU A 167 35.29 50.47 18.03
C LEU A 167 35.65 49.04 17.65
N GLN A 168 36.93 48.70 17.62
CA GLN A 168 37.39 47.33 17.35
C GLN A 168 36.92 46.35 18.41
N TYR A 169 36.85 46.79 19.67
CA TYR A 169 36.25 46.00 20.75
C TYR A 169 34.76 45.72 20.49
N GLY A 170 33.99 46.74 20.08
CA GLY A 170 32.59 46.57 19.68
C GLY A 170 32.40 45.66 18.45
N ILE A 171 33.23 45.85 17.42
CA ILE A 171 33.26 45.02 16.20
C ILE A 171 33.54 43.56 16.53
N GLY A 172 34.52 43.28 17.38
CA GLY A 172 34.83 41.90 17.79
C GLY A 172 33.67 41.25 18.54
N THR A 173 33.03 41.96 19.47
CA THR A 173 31.83 41.44 20.15
C THR A 173 30.64 41.23 19.21
N GLY A 174 30.44 42.13 18.24
CA GLY A 174 29.38 42.01 17.23
C GLY A 174 29.62 40.86 16.26
N GLN A 175 30.87 40.57 15.91
CA GLN A 175 31.23 39.43 15.08
C GLN A 175 30.97 38.10 15.80
N LEU A 176 31.34 37.98 17.08
CA LEU A 176 31.03 36.79 17.88
C LEU A 176 29.52 36.53 17.97
N TRP A 177 28.72 37.58 18.10
CA TRP A 177 27.26 37.45 18.06
C TRP A 177 26.76 36.95 16.69
N ARG A 178 27.26 37.52 15.59
CA ARG A 178 26.90 37.08 14.24
C ARG A 178 27.23 35.60 14.02
N ASP A 179 28.42 35.19 14.40
CA ASP A 179 28.89 33.81 14.23
C ASP A 179 28.01 32.85 15.05
N HIS A 180 27.70 33.21 16.31
CA HIS A 180 26.74 32.47 17.13
C HIS A 180 25.34 32.38 16.51
N SER A 181 24.81 33.52 16.06
CA SER A 181 23.47 33.58 15.46
C SER A 181 23.38 32.70 14.20
N SER A 182 24.45 32.66 13.40
CA SER A 182 24.54 31.80 12.21
C SER A 182 24.63 30.32 12.60
N ALA A 183 25.51 29.98 13.54
CA ALA A 183 25.69 28.61 14.02
C ALA A 183 24.40 28.05 14.65
N LEU A 184 23.71 28.83 15.48
CA LEU A 184 22.45 28.44 16.08
C LEU A 184 21.36 28.19 15.03
N SER A 185 21.28 29.05 14.01
CA SER A 185 20.33 28.89 12.91
C SER A 185 20.63 27.64 12.07
N GLU A 186 21.91 27.34 11.84
CA GLU A 186 22.34 26.13 11.14
C GLU A 186 22.03 24.85 11.92
N VAL A 187 22.26 24.83 13.23
CA VAL A 187 21.89 23.70 14.11
C VAL A 187 20.38 23.46 14.07
N ARG A 188 19.56 24.52 14.19
CA ARG A 188 18.10 24.43 14.13
C ARG A 188 17.63 23.87 12.78
N ARG A 189 18.13 24.43 11.67
CA ARG A 189 17.80 23.99 10.32
C ARG A 189 18.21 22.54 10.07
N SER A 190 19.43 22.15 10.45
CA SER A 190 19.93 20.79 10.27
C SER A 190 19.09 19.75 11.03
N ARG A 191 18.64 20.09 12.25
CA ARG A 191 17.72 19.25 13.02
C ARG A 191 16.37 19.12 12.34
N GLU A 192 15.79 20.22 11.87
CA GLU A 192 14.50 20.21 11.17
C GLU A 192 14.56 19.38 9.88
N GLU A 193 15.60 19.54 9.07
CA GLU A 193 15.85 18.72 7.89
C GLU A 193 16.07 17.23 8.23
N ALA A 194 16.67 16.91 9.37
CA ALA A 194 16.82 15.52 9.82
C ALA A 194 15.48 14.90 10.24
N LEU A 195 14.65 15.64 10.97
CA LEU A 195 13.30 15.20 11.37
C LEU A 195 12.39 14.99 10.16
N GLU A 196 12.43 15.90 9.19
CA GLU A 196 11.61 15.80 7.97
C GLU A 196 12.05 14.61 7.10
N ARG A 197 13.36 14.41 6.93
CA ARG A 197 13.88 13.22 6.21
C ARG A 197 13.42 11.92 6.87
N PHE A 198 13.49 11.85 8.20
CA PHE A 198 13.05 10.67 8.94
C PHE A 198 11.54 10.40 8.78
N ARG A 199 10.72 11.46 8.77
CA ARG A 199 9.27 11.38 8.45
C ARG A 199 9.03 10.81 7.06
N VAL A 200 9.66 11.37 6.04
CA VAL A 200 9.50 10.92 4.65
C VAL A 200 9.93 9.46 4.48
N GLU A 201 11.06 9.06 5.07
CA GLU A 201 11.55 7.67 5.02
C GLU A 201 10.61 6.68 5.71
N HIS A 202 10.02 7.07 6.85
CA HIS A 202 9.00 6.27 7.52
C HIS A 202 7.74 6.13 6.65
N ASP A 203 7.25 7.23 6.07
CA ASP A 203 6.03 7.21 5.25
C ASP A 203 6.20 6.35 4.00
N ILE A 204 7.35 6.40 3.33
CA ILE A 204 7.65 5.52 2.19
C ILE A 204 7.65 4.05 2.62
N ARG A 205 8.31 3.73 3.74
CA ARG A 205 8.32 2.36 4.27
C ARG A 205 6.91 1.89 4.61
N ASN A 206 6.12 2.73 5.28
CA ASN A 206 4.76 2.41 5.64
C ASN A 206 3.87 2.22 4.39
N GLN A 207 3.97 3.09 3.39
CA GLN A 207 3.25 2.95 2.11
C GLN A 207 3.58 1.63 1.40
N ASN A 208 4.83 1.19 1.42
CA ASN A 208 5.21 -0.11 0.85
C ASN A 208 4.55 -1.28 1.58
N VAL A 209 4.49 -1.23 2.91
CA VAL A 209 3.82 -2.28 3.71
C VAL A 209 2.30 -2.24 3.50
N GLU A 210 1.71 -1.06 3.38
CA GLU A 210 0.28 -0.89 3.04
C GLU A 210 -0.04 -1.45 1.64
N ALA A 211 0.79 -1.18 0.63
CA ALA A 211 0.62 -1.75 -0.70
C ALA A 211 0.73 -3.28 -0.69
N ASN A 212 1.67 -3.83 0.09
CA ASN A 212 1.77 -5.28 0.28
C ASN A 212 0.53 -5.85 0.98
N LEU A 213 -0.02 -5.14 1.96
CA LEU A 213 -1.25 -5.55 2.63
C LEU A 213 -2.40 -5.57 1.63
N ASP A 214 -2.58 -4.53 0.80
CA ASP A 214 -3.63 -4.49 -0.23
C ASP A 214 -3.54 -5.69 -1.19
N MET A 215 -2.33 -6.04 -1.65
CA MET A 215 -2.13 -7.24 -2.48
C MET A 215 -2.56 -8.53 -1.77
N VAL A 216 -2.20 -8.69 -0.49
CA VAL A 216 -2.59 -9.87 0.31
C VAL A 216 -4.12 -9.88 0.53
N LEU A 217 -4.75 -8.73 0.73
CA LEU A 217 -6.20 -8.63 0.88
C LEU A 217 -6.94 -8.99 -0.41
N ASP A 218 -6.42 -8.59 -1.58
CA ASP A 218 -6.98 -8.98 -2.87
C ASP A 218 -6.82 -10.48 -3.13
N HIS A 219 -5.66 -11.05 -2.79
CA HIS A 219 -5.45 -12.49 -2.86
C HIS A 219 -6.37 -13.25 -1.90
N MET A 220 -6.59 -12.72 -0.68
CA MET A 220 -7.51 -13.28 0.31
C MET A 220 -8.95 -13.31 -0.21
N ARG A 221 -9.41 -12.22 -0.85
CA ARG A 221 -10.75 -12.15 -1.46
C ARG A 221 -10.97 -13.22 -2.53
N GLN A 222 -9.91 -13.62 -3.22
CA GLN A 222 -9.96 -14.60 -4.30
C GLN A 222 -9.43 -15.98 -3.88
N ALA A 223 -9.23 -16.22 -2.58
CA ALA A 223 -8.63 -17.45 -2.10
C ALA A 223 -9.41 -18.69 -2.59
N PRO A 224 -8.74 -19.73 -3.11
CA PRO A 224 -9.40 -20.89 -3.72
C PRO A 224 -9.94 -21.90 -2.72
N ASN A 225 -9.41 -21.86 -1.50
CA ASN A 225 -9.79 -22.77 -0.43
C ASN A 225 -9.47 -22.13 0.93
N GLU A 226 -10.02 -22.74 1.97
CA GLU A 226 -9.90 -22.28 3.35
C GLU A 226 -8.44 -22.25 3.86
N GLN A 227 -7.58 -23.16 3.41
CA GLN A 227 -6.17 -23.16 3.82
C GLN A 227 -5.41 -21.94 3.29
N VAL A 228 -5.60 -21.60 2.02
CA VAL A 228 -5.00 -20.41 1.43
C VAL A 228 -5.60 -19.15 2.04
N LEU A 229 -6.90 -19.15 2.33
CA LEU A 229 -7.61 -18.05 2.96
C LEU A 229 -7.04 -17.74 4.36
N ASP A 230 -6.85 -18.76 5.19
CA ASP A 230 -6.29 -18.61 6.54
C ASP A 230 -4.83 -18.17 6.50
N LYS A 231 -4.03 -18.72 5.56
CA LYS A 231 -2.64 -18.28 5.36
C LYS A 231 -2.57 -16.79 4.98
N CYS A 232 -3.43 -16.32 4.06
CA CYS A 232 -3.49 -14.91 3.73
C CYS A 232 -3.92 -14.04 4.92
N LEU A 233 -4.77 -14.56 5.82
CA LEU A 233 -5.17 -13.83 7.03
C LEU A 233 -3.98 -13.70 8.00
N GLU A 234 -3.19 -14.74 8.16
CA GLU A 234 -1.95 -14.70 8.94
C GLU A 234 -0.95 -13.70 8.36
N GLU A 235 -0.73 -13.72 7.05
CA GLU A 235 0.14 -12.77 6.35
C GLU A 235 -0.36 -11.31 6.50
N ALA A 236 -1.66 -11.08 6.35
CA ALA A 236 -2.26 -9.75 6.54
C ALA A 236 -2.10 -9.25 7.99
N ASN A 237 -2.27 -10.13 8.98
CA ASN A 237 -2.07 -9.79 10.38
C ASN A 237 -0.61 -9.45 10.68
N ALA A 238 0.34 -10.22 10.13
CA ALA A 238 1.76 -9.93 10.28
C ALA A 238 2.14 -8.56 9.68
N LEU A 239 1.59 -8.22 8.51
CA LEU A 239 1.81 -6.89 7.90
C LEU A 239 1.18 -5.76 8.73
N LEU A 240 0.00 -5.97 9.31
CA LEU A 240 -0.59 -5.02 10.26
C LEU A 240 0.29 -4.83 11.50
N ASP A 241 0.83 -5.91 12.06
CA ASP A 241 1.75 -5.83 13.20
C ASP A 241 3.00 -5.02 12.84
N VAL A 242 3.57 -5.23 11.65
CA VAL A 242 4.70 -4.44 11.11
C VAL A 242 4.34 -2.96 10.99
N ILE A 243 3.16 -2.61 10.46
CA ILE A 243 2.69 -1.21 10.39
C ILE A 243 2.59 -0.62 11.81
N SER A 244 1.97 -1.34 12.74
CA SER A 244 1.80 -0.86 14.12
C SER A 244 3.14 -0.72 14.86
N GLY A 245 4.09 -1.61 14.60
CA GLY A 245 5.46 -1.56 15.11
C GLY A 245 6.22 -0.37 14.53
N GLY A 246 6.12 -0.15 13.22
CA GLY A 246 6.75 0.96 12.51
C GLY A 246 6.37 2.32 13.10
N TYR A 247 5.08 2.55 13.40
CA TYR A 247 4.65 3.79 14.06
C TYR A 247 5.22 3.97 15.48
N LYS A 248 5.35 2.88 16.25
CA LYS A 248 5.93 2.94 17.60
C LYS A 248 7.42 3.24 17.56
N GLU A 249 8.16 2.53 16.71
CA GLU A 249 9.58 2.76 16.46
C GLU A 249 9.84 4.19 15.96
N PHE A 250 9.01 4.66 15.03
CA PHE A 250 9.06 6.03 14.54
C PHE A 250 8.91 7.05 15.66
N ARG A 251 7.92 6.88 16.56
CA ARG A 251 7.75 7.77 17.72
C ARG A 251 8.95 7.71 18.65
N GLU A 252 9.48 6.53 18.95
CA GLU A 252 10.62 6.37 19.86
C GLU A 252 11.86 7.10 19.33
N VAL A 253 12.20 6.89 18.07
CA VAL A 253 13.35 7.57 17.43
C VAL A 253 13.10 9.08 17.33
N LEU A 254 11.89 9.50 16.96
CA LEU A 254 11.55 10.92 16.89
C LEU A 254 11.66 11.59 18.27
N SER A 255 11.20 10.93 19.33
CA SER A 255 11.31 11.42 20.71
C SER A 255 12.77 11.56 21.15
N GLU A 256 13.64 10.62 20.77
CA GLU A 256 15.08 10.70 21.03
C GLU A 256 15.72 11.90 20.31
N GLN A 257 15.42 12.08 19.02
CA GLN A 257 15.96 13.20 18.22
C GLN A 257 15.46 14.57 18.70
N VAL A 258 14.19 14.66 19.07
CA VAL A 258 13.60 15.88 19.65
C VAL A 258 14.19 16.16 21.04
N GLY A 259 14.39 15.13 21.87
CA GLY A 259 15.00 15.24 23.20
C GLY A 259 16.48 15.65 23.17
N ALA A 260 17.22 15.28 22.13
CA ALA A 260 18.62 15.71 21.94
C ALA A 260 18.75 17.18 21.47
N GLY A 261 17.65 17.79 21.01
CA GLY A 261 17.60 19.16 20.51
C GLY A 261 18.07 20.20 21.54
N PRO A 262 17.46 20.27 22.73
CA PRO A 262 17.86 21.19 23.80
C PRO A 262 19.34 21.06 24.21
N GLU A 263 19.89 19.84 24.23
CA GLU A 263 21.31 19.62 24.56
C GLU A 263 22.25 20.20 23.49
N THR A 264 21.91 20.02 22.22
CA THR A 264 22.70 20.53 21.09
C THR A 264 22.72 22.06 21.10
N VAL A 265 21.58 22.69 21.36
CA VAL A 265 21.49 24.15 21.47
C VAL A 265 22.18 24.67 22.74
N ALA A 266 22.07 23.95 23.87
CA ALA A 266 22.79 24.30 25.10
C ALA A 266 24.31 24.31 24.88
N ARG A 267 24.83 23.39 24.06
CA ARG A 267 26.25 23.38 23.67
C ARG A 267 26.62 24.59 22.80
N CYS A 268 25.81 24.94 21.81
CA CYS A 268 26.02 26.15 21.00
C CYS A 268 26.04 27.43 21.87
N LEU A 269 25.14 27.53 22.85
CA LEU A 269 25.12 28.64 23.82
C LEU A 269 26.36 28.66 24.74
N LEU A 270 26.93 27.51 25.07
CA LEU A 270 28.15 27.40 25.86
C LEU A 270 29.39 27.83 25.06
N ASP A 271 29.45 27.46 23.78
CA ASP A 271 30.54 27.86 22.88
C ASP A 271 30.56 29.40 22.72
N TYR A 272 29.40 30.02 22.50
CA TYR A 272 29.28 31.48 22.44
C TYR A 272 29.66 32.17 23.75
N ASP A 273 29.18 31.67 24.89
CA ASP A 273 29.54 32.19 26.20
C ASP A 273 31.03 32.13 26.48
N THR A 274 31.67 31.00 26.14
CA THR A 274 33.11 30.82 26.33
C THR A 274 33.90 31.77 25.45
N ALA A 275 33.51 31.90 24.17
CA ALA A 275 34.15 32.82 23.24
C ALA A 275 33.97 34.29 23.66
N LEU A 276 32.76 34.68 24.07
CA LEU A 276 32.46 36.04 24.51
C LEU A 276 33.17 36.38 25.83
N CYS A 277 33.12 35.49 26.82
CA CYS A 277 33.84 35.68 28.09
C CYS A 277 35.35 35.79 27.87
N GLY A 278 35.92 34.94 27.03
CA GLY A 278 37.34 34.98 26.65
C GLY A 278 37.73 36.31 25.98
N TYR A 279 36.93 36.78 25.01
CA TYR A 279 37.17 38.04 24.31
C TYR A 279 37.04 39.27 25.23
N LEU A 280 36.05 39.26 26.12
CA LEU A 280 35.79 40.34 27.08
C LEU A 280 36.76 40.35 28.27
N GLY A 281 37.55 39.28 28.44
CA GLY A 281 38.49 39.12 29.56
C GLY A 281 37.79 38.87 30.90
N VAL A 282 36.63 38.21 30.89
CA VAL A 282 35.84 37.94 32.10
C VAL A 282 35.69 36.44 32.37
N ALA A 283 35.53 36.09 33.64
CA ALA A 283 35.22 34.74 34.09
C ALA A 283 33.91 34.72 34.90
N ARG A 284 33.10 33.66 34.73
CA ARG A 284 31.88 33.42 35.52
C ARG A 284 32.17 33.02 36.97
N ASN A 285 33.32 32.40 37.23
CA ASN A 285 33.74 31.93 38.56
C ASN A 285 34.97 32.72 39.04
N PRO A 286 35.09 33.00 40.35
CA PRO A 286 36.32 33.54 40.90
C PRO A 286 37.45 32.51 40.75
N PRO A 287 38.68 32.92 40.37
CA PRO A 287 39.81 32.00 40.27
C PRO A 287 40.09 31.35 41.64
N PRO A 288 40.47 30.06 41.69
CA PRO A 288 40.72 29.38 42.96
C PRO A 288 41.87 30.07 43.70
N SER A 289 41.58 30.60 44.89
CA SER A 289 42.61 31.10 45.80
C SER A 289 43.62 29.99 46.10
N SER A 290 44.91 30.26 45.88
CA SER A 290 46.01 29.33 46.19
C SER A 290 46.06 28.99 47.70
N PRO A 291 46.62 27.83 48.10
CA PRO A 291 46.35 27.22 49.40
C PRO A 291 47.08 27.92 50.55
N LYS A 292 46.37 28.13 51.66
CA LYS A 292 46.91 28.63 52.92
C LYS A 292 48.06 27.75 53.43
N ASN A 293 49.21 28.38 53.65
CA ASN A 293 50.35 27.89 54.42
C ASN A 293 49.90 27.17 55.71
N LYS A 294 50.07 25.84 55.79
CA LYS A 294 50.10 25.12 57.07
C LYS A 294 51.54 24.87 57.47
N LYS A 295 52.01 25.67 58.45
CA LYS A 295 53.18 25.32 59.27
C LYS A 295 52.86 24.02 60.03
N GLY A 296 53.68 23.00 59.84
CA GLY A 296 53.65 21.77 60.62
C GLY A 296 54.98 21.04 60.50
N LYS A 297 55.79 21.10 61.55
CA LYS A 297 56.98 20.25 61.78
C LYS A 297 56.60 18.77 61.62
N VAL A 298 57.48 17.94 61.05
CA VAL A 298 58.12 16.77 61.70
C VAL A 298 59.27 16.27 60.80
N ALA A 299 60.33 15.82 61.46
CA ALA A 299 61.62 15.43 60.92
C ALA A 299 61.71 13.95 60.44
N SER A 300 62.90 13.65 59.90
CA SER A 300 63.56 12.33 59.74
C SER A 300 63.34 11.61 58.40
N ARG A 301 64.27 10.83 57.83
CA ARG A 301 65.74 10.64 57.89
C ARG A 301 66.03 9.47 56.94
N ALA A 302 67.05 9.61 56.08
CA ALA A 302 67.79 8.55 55.35
C ALA A 302 66.98 7.74 54.28
N LYS A 303 67.56 7.19 53.20
CA LYS A 303 68.96 6.88 52.86
C LYS A 303 69.11 6.70 51.33
N ALA A 304 70.37 6.81 50.92
CA ALA A 304 70.96 6.72 49.58
C ALA A 304 70.56 5.54 48.67
N GLY A 305 70.66 5.81 47.35
CA GLY A 305 70.80 4.82 46.29
C GLY A 305 71.16 5.49 44.96
N SER A 306 72.46 5.64 44.69
CA SER A 306 73.01 6.13 43.42
C SER A 306 73.32 4.96 42.49
N LYS A 307 72.90 5.02 41.21
CA LYS A 307 73.79 4.85 40.05
C LYS A 307 73.10 5.17 38.71
N LYS A 308 73.87 5.92 37.90
CA LYS A 308 73.71 6.41 36.52
C LYS A 308 73.42 5.26 35.51
N SER A 309 72.79 5.41 34.34
CA SER A 309 73.14 6.34 33.24
C SER A 309 72.09 6.37 32.10
N LYS A 310 71.75 7.59 31.63
CA LYS A 310 71.71 8.13 30.23
C LYS A 310 71.18 7.23 29.08
N LYS A 311 70.37 7.67 28.09
CA LYS A 311 69.95 8.99 27.60
C LYS A 311 68.92 8.80 26.46
N ALA A 312 67.78 9.49 26.47
CA ALA A 312 67.10 10.06 25.30
C ALA A 312 65.94 10.97 25.78
N THR A 313 65.96 12.22 25.33
CA THR A 313 65.11 13.36 25.67
C THR A 313 63.68 13.26 25.11
N PRO A 314 62.67 13.67 25.89
CA PRO A 314 61.52 14.41 25.38
C PRO A 314 61.57 15.86 25.87
N THR A 315 61.37 16.76 24.92
CA THR A 315 61.18 18.20 25.07
C THR A 315 60.07 18.54 26.05
N ASP A 316 60.31 19.56 26.88
CA ASP A 316 59.41 20.10 27.90
C ASP A 316 57.98 20.34 27.40
N PRO A 317 56.94 20.01 28.18
CA PRO A 317 55.65 20.63 28.04
C PRO A 317 55.73 22.06 28.61
N ALA A 318 55.28 23.01 27.80
CA ALA A 318 55.17 24.43 28.10
C ALA A 318 54.53 24.72 29.48
N PRO A 319 54.92 25.82 30.14
CA PRO A 319 54.51 26.12 31.50
C PRO A 319 53.02 26.47 31.58
N LYS A 320 52.33 25.92 32.58
CA LYS A 320 50.99 26.36 32.99
C LYS A 320 51.06 27.83 33.46
N PRO A 321 50.23 28.75 32.94
CA PRO A 321 50.19 30.11 33.47
C PRO A 321 49.47 30.10 34.83
N SER A 322 50.16 30.60 35.86
CA SER A 322 49.54 30.94 37.14
C SER A 322 48.86 32.30 37.02
N LEU A 323 47.53 32.33 37.14
CA LEU A 323 46.74 33.57 37.13
C LEU A 323 46.78 34.26 38.51
N ALA A 324 47.22 35.51 38.51
CA ALA A 324 47.18 36.41 39.66
C ALA A 324 46.08 37.47 39.47
N GLY A 325 45.31 37.74 40.53
CA GLY A 325 44.57 38.99 40.76
C GLY A 325 43.22 39.15 40.06
N ILE A 326 42.12 39.08 40.84
CA ILE A 326 40.83 39.67 40.46
C ILE A 326 41.03 41.20 40.42
N VAL A 327 40.66 41.86 39.33
CA VAL A 327 40.84 43.32 39.17
C VAL A 327 39.54 44.10 39.36
N GLU A 328 38.38 43.57 38.94
CA GLU A 328 37.08 44.28 39.03
C GLU A 328 35.90 43.28 38.99
N GLU A 329 34.85 43.51 39.79
CA GLU A 329 33.59 42.73 39.76
C GLU A 329 32.59 43.42 38.83
N VAL A 330 32.17 42.73 37.77
CA VAL A 330 31.15 43.21 36.83
C VAL A 330 29.83 42.55 37.17
N VAL A 331 28.91 43.36 37.69
CA VAL A 331 27.58 42.92 38.09
C VAL A 331 26.59 43.19 36.97
N VAL A 332 25.85 42.16 36.57
CA VAL A 332 24.87 42.21 35.48
C VAL A 332 23.48 41.85 36.03
N ARG A 333 22.41 42.36 35.39
CA ARG A 333 21.00 42.11 35.78
C ARG A 333 20.69 42.42 37.26
N GLY A 334 21.04 43.63 37.72
CA GLY A 334 20.65 44.13 39.04
C GLY A 334 21.22 43.39 40.27
N GLY A 335 22.25 42.55 40.10
CA GLY A 335 22.93 41.86 41.23
C GLY A 335 22.97 40.34 41.17
N ALA A 336 22.25 39.70 40.25
CA ALA A 336 22.01 38.25 40.27
C ALA A 336 23.14 37.41 39.63
N VAL A 337 23.80 37.93 38.59
CA VAL A 337 24.90 37.23 37.89
C VAL A 337 26.15 38.08 37.97
N ARG A 338 27.26 37.46 38.39
CA ARG A 338 28.54 38.12 38.62
C ARG A 338 29.59 37.58 37.67
N PHE A 339 30.29 38.51 37.02
CA PHE A 339 31.47 38.22 36.22
C PHE A 339 32.69 38.88 36.87
N TYR A 340 33.84 38.24 36.77
CA TYR A 340 35.09 38.74 37.32
C TYR A 340 36.03 39.11 36.18
N VAL A 341 36.50 40.36 36.14
CA VAL A 341 37.53 40.76 35.18
C VAL A 341 38.84 40.10 35.60
N VAL A 342 39.35 39.27 34.71
CA VAL A 342 40.60 38.55 34.92
C VAL A 342 41.72 39.41 34.37
N GLY A 343 42.72 39.72 35.20
CA GLY A 343 43.95 40.37 34.73
C GLY A 343 44.63 39.48 33.68
N VAL A 344 44.50 39.85 32.41
CA VAL A 344 45.10 39.08 31.31
C VAL A 344 46.62 39.33 31.30
N THR A 345 47.40 38.26 31.42
CA THR A 345 48.80 38.23 31.01
C THR A 345 48.87 38.32 29.48
N GLU A 346 49.22 39.51 28.98
CA GLU A 346 49.85 39.91 27.71
C GLU A 346 49.60 39.20 26.35
N ASN A 347 48.96 38.03 26.22
CA ASN A 347 49.04 37.25 24.97
C ASN A 347 47.73 36.73 24.37
N SER A 348 46.57 37.36 24.61
CA SER A 348 45.39 37.07 23.78
C SER A 348 44.59 38.33 23.48
N THR A 349 44.52 38.65 22.19
CA THR A 349 43.68 39.67 21.54
C THR A 349 44.00 41.13 21.87
N GLY A 350 45.21 41.58 21.51
CA GLY A 350 45.43 42.51 20.39
C GLY A 350 44.66 43.83 20.27
N VAL A 351 43.89 44.27 21.27
CA VAL A 351 43.25 45.60 21.30
C VAL A 351 43.34 46.15 22.71
N PHE A 352 44.57 46.35 23.18
CA PHE A 352 44.79 47.27 24.29
C PHE A 352 44.79 48.69 23.75
N LEU A 353 44.28 49.64 24.53
CA LEU A 353 44.77 51.02 24.48
C LEU A 353 46.27 50.87 24.73
N THR A 354 47.07 50.83 23.66
CA THR A 354 48.51 50.59 23.74
C THR A 354 49.05 51.50 24.84
N GLN A 355 49.88 50.93 25.72
CA GLN A 355 50.73 51.73 26.62
C GLN A 355 51.84 52.44 25.80
N ASN A 356 51.50 52.92 24.60
CA ASN A 356 52.43 53.66 23.77
C ASN A 356 52.25 55.13 24.11
N GLU A 357 53.27 55.60 24.81
CA GLU A 357 53.78 56.97 24.77
C GLU A 357 52.71 58.01 25.14
N GLU A 358 52.73 58.41 26.41
CA GLU A 358 52.44 59.81 26.73
C GLU A 358 53.14 60.65 25.67
N CYS A 359 52.41 61.51 24.96
CA CYS A 359 53.03 62.41 24.02
C CYS A 359 54.09 63.22 24.78
N GLU A 360 55.37 62.90 24.55
CA GLU A 360 56.50 63.77 24.89
C GLU A 360 56.49 64.96 23.91
N GLY A 361 55.39 65.71 23.92
CA GLY A 361 55.24 67.02 23.29
C GLY A 361 54.76 67.94 24.39
N ALA A 362 55.53 69.00 24.68
CA ALA A 362 55.20 69.93 25.75
C ALA A 362 53.74 70.39 25.64
N PRO A 363 52.95 70.35 26.73
CA PRO A 363 51.54 70.70 26.70
C PRO A 363 51.38 72.16 26.25
N HIS A 364 50.87 72.36 25.02
CA HIS A 364 50.49 73.70 24.57
C HIS A 364 49.11 74.02 25.13
N GLY A 365 48.95 75.20 25.73
CA GLY A 365 47.71 75.58 26.42
C GLY A 365 46.47 75.53 25.53
N ILE A 366 46.62 75.69 24.21
CA ILE A 366 45.53 75.63 23.23
C ILE A 366 45.06 74.19 22.99
N ALA A 367 45.97 73.22 22.85
CA ALA A 367 45.63 71.82 22.64
C ALA A 367 44.87 71.24 23.85
N ASN A 368 45.31 71.55 25.07
CA ASN A 368 44.64 71.11 26.31
C ASN A 368 43.27 71.78 26.54
N GLN A 369 43.09 73.03 26.09
CA GLN A 369 41.82 73.74 26.20
C GLN A 369 40.79 73.24 25.18
N ALA A 370 41.21 72.99 23.94
CA ALA A 370 40.32 72.61 22.84
C ALA A 370 40.06 71.10 22.74
N LEU A 371 41.04 70.26 23.11
CA LEU A 371 41.00 68.80 22.97
C LEU A 371 41.46 68.13 24.29
N PRO A 372 40.64 68.21 25.36
CA PRO A 372 41.01 67.60 26.63
C PRO A 372 41.06 66.07 26.50
N LEU A 373 42.27 65.53 26.70
CA LEU A 373 42.49 64.08 26.76
C LEU A 373 41.87 63.53 28.05
N SER A 374 40.90 62.65 27.91
CA SER A 374 40.27 61.94 29.03
C SER A 374 40.24 60.45 28.74
N ARG A 375 41.34 59.76 29.10
CA ARG A 375 41.46 58.30 28.94
C ARG A 375 40.34 57.55 29.65
N GLU A 376 39.88 58.08 30.79
CA GLU A 376 38.82 57.53 31.63
C GLU A 376 37.50 57.31 30.86
N LYS A 377 37.12 58.25 29.99
CA LYS A 377 35.89 58.15 29.18
C LYS A 377 35.93 56.95 28.22
N TYR A 378 37.08 56.67 27.61
CA TYR A 378 37.23 55.54 26.69
C TYR A 378 37.31 54.20 27.42
N THR A 379 37.96 54.16 28.59
CA THR A 379 37.95 52.96 29.45
C THR A 379 36.56 52.67 29.99
N GLN A 380 35.80 53.71 30.37
CA GLN A 380 34.40 53.59 30.79
C GLN A 380 33.52 53.11 29.62
N ALA A 381 33.73 53.64 28.42
CA ALA A 381 32.99 53.19 27.24
C ALA A 381 33.19 51.69 26.96
N ARG A 382 34.43 51.19 27.06
CA ARG A 382 34.73 49.76 26.94
C ARG A 382 34.06 48.92 28.03
N ALA A 383 34.02 49.43 29.27
CA ALA A 383 33.33 48.77 30.38
C ALA A 383 31.80 48.73 30.17
N SER A 384 31.18 49.81 29.70
CA SER A 384 29.76 49.86 29.38
C SER A 384 29.38 48.86 28.28
N LEU A 385 30.15 48.80 27.19
CA LEU A 385 29.98 47.79 26.13
C LEU A 385 30.01 46.37 26.67
N ARG A 386 30.96 46.08 27.57
CA ARG A 386 31.08 44.77 28.21
C ARG A 386 29.80 44.40 28.97
N VAL A 387 29.25 45.33 29.76
CA VAL A 387 28.01 45.10 30.51
C VAL A 387 26.84 44.83 29.57
N VAL A 388 26.69 45.62 28.50
CA VAL A 388 25.61 45.45 27.51
C VAL A 388 25.61 44.05 26.89
N TYR A 389 26.77 43.56 26.46
CA TYR A 389 26.89 42.24 25.84
C TYR A 389 26.70 41.09 26.84
N LEU A 390 27.19 41.22 28.08
CA LEU A 390 27.00 40.22 29.12
C LEU A 390 25.54 40.15 29.59
N ASP A 391 24.84 41.28 29.68
CA ASP A 391 23.41 41.32 30.02
C ASP A 391 22.57 40.65 28.94
N HIS A 392 22.85 40.97 27.68
CA HIS A 392 22.21 40.31 26.55
C HIS A 392 22.46 38.80 26.56
N LEU A 393 23.70 38.35 26.78
CA LEU A 393 24.05 36.93 26.82
C LEU A 393 23.18 36.14 27.82
N GLU A 394 22.98 36.68 29.03
CA GLU A 394 22.15 36.02 30.05
C GLU A 394 20.67 35.97 29.66
N MET A 395 20.14 37.06 29.07
CA MET A 395 18.75 37.05 28.57
C MET A 395 18.59 36.02 27.46
N TRP A 396 19.45 36.11 26.44
CA TRP A 396 19.41 35.28 25.25
C TRP A 396 19.54 33.79 25.57
N ARG A 397 20.42 33.44 26.51
CA ARG A 397 20.56 32.05 26.97
C ARG A 397 19.27 31.51 27.57
N GLY A 398 18.58 32.30 28.38
CA GLY A 398 17.31 31.91 29.00
C GLY A 398 16.20 31.78 27.97
N GLU A 399 16.10 32.76 27.08
CA GLU A 399 15.10 32.80 26.00
C GLU A 399 15.27 31.61 25.05
N VAL A 400 16.45 31.43 24.46
CA VAL A 400 16.72 30.34 23.52
C VAL A 400 16.51 28.98 24.17
N ARG A 401 16.97 28.77 25.41
CA ARG A 401 16.73 27.51 26.11
C ARG A 401 15.24 27.24 26.31
N GLY A 402 14.49 28.26 26.76
CA GLY A 402 13.05 28.15 26.96
C GLY A 402 12.28 27.88 25.66
N GLU A 403 12.68 28.54 24.57
CA GLU A 403 12.13 28.30 23.22
C GLU A 403 12.35 26.86 22.78
N GLU A 404 13.57 26.34 22.88
CA GLU A 404 13.90 24.96 22.48
C GLU A 404 13.18 23.92 23.34
N GLU A 405 13.12 24.11 24.66
CA GLU A 405 12.40 23.21 25.57
C GLU A 405 10.88 23.23 25.32
N ARG A 406 10.33 24.36 24.89
CA ARG A 406 8.92 24.47 24.51
C ARG A 406 8.66 23.78 23.18
N GLU A 407 9.47 24.06 22.16
CA GLU A 407 9.35 23.43 20.84
C GLU A 407 9.52 21.90 20.92
N ALA A 408 10.48 21.43 21.73
CA ALA A 408 10.68 20.00 21.93
C ALA A 408 9.45 19.34 22.59
N ARG A 409 8.86 19.98 23.60
CA ARG A 409 7.63 19.49 24.24
C ARG A 409 6.44 19.46 23.29
N GLU A 410 6.26 20.51 22.49
CA GLU A 410 5.20 20.59 21.49
C GLU A 410 5.35 19.49 20.43
N LYS A 411 6.57 19.26 19.92
CA LYS A 411 6.85 18.18 18.96
C LYS A 411 6.66 16.79 19.56
N GLU A 412 7.00 16.60 20.83
CA GLU A 412 6.77 15.32 21.52
C GLU A 412 5.27 15.05 21.72
N GLU A 413 4.49 16.08 22.07
CA GLU A 413 3.03 15.98 22.21
C GLU A 413 2.36 15.74 20.84
N GLU A 414 2.80 16.44 19.80
CA GLU A 414 2.35 16.23 18.41
C GLU A 414 2.59 14.77 17.99
N ALA A 415 3.81 14.25 18.18
CA ALA A 415 4.15 12.88 17.82
C ALA A 415 3.38 11.84 18.65
N ARG A 416 3.10 12.15 19.92
CA ARG A 416 2.24 11.30 20.77
C ARG A 416 0.81 11.28 20.28
N GLY A 417 0.24 12.45 19.98
CA GLY A 417 -1.11 12.58 19.43
C GLY A 417 -1.25 11.92 18.06
N GLU A 418 -0.24 12.04 17.20
CA GLU A 418 -0.19 11.32 15.92
C GLU A 418 -0.19 9.81 16.14
N LEU A 419 0.70 9.27 16.99
CA LEU A 419 0.73 7.84 17.27
C LEU A 419 -0.61 7.34 17.80
N ASP A 420 -1.21 8.07 18.75
CA ASP A 420 -2.49 7.67 19.35
C ASP A 420 -3.61 7.63 18.30
N LEU A 421 -3.66 8.61 17.39
CA LEU A 421 -4.60 8.63 16.27
C LEU A 421 -4.35 7.45 15.31
N ARG A 422 -3.09 7.23 14.89
CA ARG A 422 -2.72 6.13 13.99
C ARG A 422 -3.07 4.78 14.61
N MET A 423 -2.75 4.58 15.89
CA MET A 423 -3.08 3.36 16.62
C MET A 423 -4.59 3.19 16.79
N HIS A 424 -5.35 4.26 17.01
CA HIS A 424 -6.81 4.21 17.09
C HIS A 424 -7.43 3.75 15.76
N LEU A 425 -6.97 4.31 14.64
CA LEU A 425 -7.41 3.92 13.30
C LEU A 425 -6.96 2.51 12.91
N HIS A 426 -5.78 2.10 13.40
CA HIS A 426 -5.19 0.80 13.10
C HIS A 426 -5.86 -0.36 13.85
N ARG A 427 -6.16 -0.21 15.15
CA ARG A 427 -6.77 -1.26 16.00
C ARG A 427 -7.94 -2.02 15.37
N PRO A 428 -8.96 -1.39 14.76
CA PRO A 428 -10.09 -2.13 14.20
C PRO A 428 -9.78 -2.89 12.91
N ARG A 429 -8.64 -2.63 12.24
CA ARG A 429 -8.34 -3.18 10.90
C ARG A 429 -8.28 -4.70 10.89
N GLN A 430 -7.59 -5.30 11.87
CA GLN A 430 -7.51 -6.76 12.00
C GLN A 430 -8.89 -7.40 12.11
N SER A 431 -9.75 -6.85 12.98
CA SER A 431 -11.12 -7.34 13.13
C SER A 431 -11.97 -7.14 11.87
N ARG A 432 -11.79 -6.02 11.15
CA ARG A 432 -12.49 -5.75 9.89
C ARG A 432 -12.04 -6.71 8.79
N ILE A 433 -10.76 -6.98 8.63
CA ILE A 433 -10.25 -7.95 7.64
C ILE A 433 -10.82 -9.34 7.92
N SER A 434 -10.76 -9.79 9.19
CA SER A 434 -11.33 -11.09 9.56
C SER A 434 -12.83 -11.17 9.26
N ARG A 435 -13.61 -10.14 9.65
CA ARG A 435 -15.07 -10.19 9.52
C ARG A 435 -15.56 -9.91 8.10
N ASP A 436 -15.02 -8.88 7.46
CA ASP A 436 -15.55 -8.30 6.24
C ASP A 436 -14.91 -8.90 4.98
N ILE A 437 -13.77 -9.59 5.11
CA ILE A 437 -13.10 -10.30 4.02
C ILE A 437 -13.06 -11.81 4.30
N GLN A 438 -12.37 -12.25 5.36
CA GLN A 438 -12.13 -13.67 5.59
C GLN A 438 -13.42 -14.47 5.81
N ARG A 439 -14.30 -14.03 6.72
CA ARG A 439 -15.58 -14.73 6.98
C ARG A 439 -16.52 -14.73 5.78
N VAL A 440 -16.55 -13.61 5.03
CA VAL A 440 -17.35 -13.52 3.80
C VAL A 440 -16.85 -14.54 2.79
N ARG A 441 -15.53 -14.57 2.54
CA ARG A 441 -14.94 -15.52 1.60
C ARG A 441 -15.10 -16.97 2.06
N ALA A 442 -14.95 -17.25 3.35
CA ALA A 442 -15.18 -18.59 3.91
C ALA A 442 -16.63 -19.07 3.66
N ALA A 443 -17.61 -18.21 3.89
CA ALA A 443 -19.03 -18.52 3.63
C ALA A 443 -19.31 -18.72 2.13
N GLU A 444 -18.68 -17.94 1.24
CA GLU A 444 -18.76 -18.16 -0.21
C GLU A 444 -18.21 -19.54 -0.60
N LEU A 445 -17.01 -19.88 -0.12
CA LEU A 445 -16.37 -21.18 -0.39
C LEU A 445 -17.24 -22.35 0.08
N GLU A 446 -17.85 -22.24 1.26
CA GLU A 446 -18.79 -23.23 1.78
C GLU A 446 -20.04 -23.34 0.89
N ALA A 447 -20.65 -22.20 0.55
CA ALA A 447 -21.82 -22.15 -0.34
C ALA A 447 -21.52 -22.77 -1.72
N HIS A 448 -20.32 -22.55 -2.27
CA HIS A 448 -19.87 -23.14 -3.52
C HIS A 448 -19.75 -24.66 -3.42
N ARG A 449 -19.08 -25.17 -2.37
CA ARG A 449 -18.94 -26.60 -2.08
C ARG A 449 -20.32 -27.27 -1.92
N ASP A 450 -21.24 -26.61 -1.23
CA ASP A 450 -22.60 -27.09 -1.03
C ASP A 450 -23.42 -27.10 -2.31
N ARG A 451 -23.25 -26.08 -3.15
CA ARG A 451 -23.95 -25.97 -4.43
C ARG A 451 -23.57 -27.12 -5.37
N ILE A 452 -22.28 -27.39 -5.57
CA ILE A 452 -21.83 -28.54 -6.38
C ILE A 452 -22.17 -29.86 -5.69
N GLY A 453 -22.14 -29.91 -4.36
CA GLY A 453 -22.52 -31.08 -3.57
C GLY A 453 -23.98 -31.47 -3.79
N ARG A 454 -24.90 -30.50 -3.73
CA ARG A 454 -26.34 -30.69 -4.00
C ARG A 454 -26.57 -31.14 -5.44
N HIS A 455 -25.95 -30.47 -6.42
CA HIS A 455 -26.04 -30.84 -7.83
C HIS A 455 -25.57 -32.29 -8.06
N ALA A 456 -24.41 -32.65 -7.51
CA ALA A 456 -23.87 -34.00 -7.63
C ALA A 456 -24.76 -35.08 -6.99
N ARG A 457 -25.40 -34.77 -5.84
CA ARG A 457 -26.36 -35.68 -5.20
C ARG A 457 -27.64 -35.83 -6.03
N ALA A 458 -28.16 -34.75 -6.59
CA ALA A 458 -29.34 -34.78 -7.46
C ALA A 458 -29.08 -35.65 -8.69
N VAL A 459 -27.93 -35.44 -9.37
CA VAL A 459 -27.51 -36.27 -10.51
C VAL A 459 -27.37 -37.74 -10.11
N ALA A 460 -26.77 -38.04 -8.95
CA ALA A 460 -26.63 -39.42 -8.47
C ALA A 460 -27.99 -40.08 -8.15
N SER A 461 -28.95 -39.32 -7.60
CA SER A 461 -30.32 -39.79 -7.34
C SER A 461 -31.02 -40.16 -8.64
N GLU A 462 -30.97 -39.26 -9.64
CA GLU A 462 -31.61 -39.49 -10.93
C GLU A 462 -30.98 -40.68 -11.69
N ILE A 463 -29.66 -40.86 -11.59
CA ILE A 463 -28.98 -42.07 -12.10
C ILE A 463 -29.55 -43.34 -11.44
N SER A 464 -29.84 -43.30 -10.14
CA SER A 464 -30.45 -44.42 -9.43
C SER A 464 -31.89 -44.67 -9.89
N GLU A 465 -32.66 -43.61 -10.14
CA GLU A 465 -34.03 -43.71 -10.68
C GLU A 465 -34.06 -44.26 -12.10
N VAL A 466 -33.12 -43.87 -12.96
CA VAL A 466 -32.95 -44.45 -14.31
C VAL A 466 -32.70 -45.96 -14.22
N ARG A 467 -31.84 -46.41 -13.30
CA ARG A 467 -31.61 -47.85 -13.07
C ARG A 467 -32.87 -48.56 -12.56
N ALA A 468 -33.57 -47.95 -11.61
CA ALA A 468 -34.80 -48.51 -11.05
C ALA A 468 -35.89 -48.66 -12.12
N ARG A 469 -36.11 -47.64 -12.97
CA ARG A 469 -37.05 -47.70 -14.10
C ARG A 469 -36.76 -48.88 -15.04
N GLY A 470 -35.49 -49.10 -15.38
CA GLY A 470 -35.07 -50.25 -16.18
C GLY A 470 -35.38 -51.60 -15.50
N GLY A 471 -35.12 -51.71 -14.19
CA GLY A 471 -35.46 -52.89 -13.40
C GLY A 471 -36.97 -53.16 -13.36
N THR A 472 -37.77 -52.15 -13.01
CA THR A 472 -39.24 -52.27 -12.93
C THR A 472 -39.88 -52.64 -14.27
N ALA A 473 -39.30 -52.18 -15.38
CA ALA A 473 -39.76 -52.55 -16.71
C ALA A 473 -39.53 -54.05 -16.98
N SER A 474 -38.34 -54.55 -16.63
CA SER A 474 -38.01 -55.98 -16.74
C SER A 474 -38.93 -56.84 -15.86
N ASP A 475 -39.18 -56.43 -14.62
CA ASP A 475 -40.05 -57.16 -13.69
C ASP A 475 -41.51 -57.18 -14.19
N SER A 476 -42.02 -56.04 -14.68
CA SER A 476 -43.36 -55.93 -15.27
C SER A 476 -43.52 -56.83 -16.49
N MET A 477 -42.52 -56.84 -17.39
CA MET A 477 -42.49 -57.77 -18.51
C MET A 477 -42.52 -59.22 -18.00
N GLY A 478 -41.81 -59.56 -16.93
CA GLY A 478 -41.86 -60.87 -16.28
C GLY A 478 -43.26 -61.25 -15.78
N THR A 479 -43.91 -60.38 -15.01
CA THR A 479 -45.25 -60.66 -14.47
C THR A 479 -46.30 -60.83 -15.56
N GLU A 480 -46.28 -59.98 -16.60
CA GLU A 480 -47.20 -60.11 -17.73
C GLU A 480 -46.89 -61.36 -18.60
N GLU A 481 -45.64 -61.85 -18.58
CA GLU A 481 -45.26 -63.11 -19.26
C GLU A 481 -45.89 -64.33 -18.60
N ASP A 482 -45.91 -64.35 -17.26
CA ASP A 482 -46.51 -65.44 -16.50
C ASP A 482 -48.04 -65.48 -16.71
N GLU A 483 -48.70 -64.32 -16.74
CA GLU A 483 -50.11 -64.23 -17.10
C GLU A 483 -50.41 -64.71 -18.52
N TYR A 484 -49.56 -64.33 -19.48
CA TYR A 484 -49.68 -64.77 -20.87
C TYR A 484 -49.54 -66.29 -20.96
N ARG A 485 -48.54 -66.86 -20.28
CA ARG A 485 -48.32 -68.31 -20.21
C ARG A 485 -49.54 -69.03 -19.64
N GLN A 486 -50.11 -68.53 -18.55
CA GLN A 486 -51.32 -69.11 -17.95
C GLN A 486 -52.50 -69.08 -18.93
N LYS A 487 -52.77 -67.94 -19.59
CA LYS A 487 -53.85 -67.83 -20.59
C LYS A 487 -53.65 -68.80 -21.77
N MET A 488 -52.41 -69.00 -22.21
CA MET A 488 -52.07 -69.96 -23.26
C MET A 488 -52.23 -71.41 -22.82
N GLU A 489 -51.90 -71.74 -21.57
CA GLU A 489 -52.15 -73.06 -20.99
C GLU A 489 -53.65 -73.35 -20.84
N ASP A 490 -54.45 -72.35 -20.46
CA ASP A 490 -55.91 -72.48 -20.35
C ASP A 490 -56.54 -72.77 -21.73
N LEU A 491 -56.08 -72.07 -22.78
CA LEU A 491 -56.44 -72.36 -24.17
C LEU A 491 -55.97 -73.76 -24.60
N ALA A 492 -54.77 -74.19 -24.20
CA ALA A 492 -54.28 -75.54 -24.51
C ALA A 492 -55.15 -76.62 -23.84
N ARG A 493 -55.64 -76.38 -22.62
CA ARG A 493 -56.52 -77.32 -21.89
C ARG A 493 -57.91 -77.44 -22.53
N SER A 494 -58.44 -76.36 -23.10
CA SER A 494 -59.76 -76.38 -23.75
C SER A 494 -59.79 -77.19 -25.05
N LEU A 495 -58.64 -77.39 -25.71
CA LEU A 495 -58.52 -78.18 -26.96
C LEU A 495 -59.16 -79.58 -26.84
N ALA A 496 -59.00 -80.25 -25.70
CA ALA A 496 -59.54 -81.59 -25.47
C ALA A 496 -61.07 -81.66 -25.46
N GLN A 497 -61.76 -80.53 -25.27
CA GLN A 497 -63.22 -80.47 -25.17
C GLN A 497 -63.89 -80.12 -26.51
N ILE A 498 -63.12 -79.80 -27.54
CA ILE A 498 -63.62 -79.30 -28.82
C ILE A 498 -63.76 -80.46 -29.79
N THR A 499 -64.98 -80.68 -30.30
CA THR A 499 -65.30 -81.81 -31.20
C THR A 499 -65.59 -81.38 -32.63
N SER A 500 -65.26 -80.13 -33.00
CA SER A 500 -65.47 -79.63 -34.37
C SER A 500 -64.28 -78.80 -34.86
N SER A 501 -64.00 -78.91 -36.15
CA SER A 501 -62.94 -78.14 -36.82
C SER A 501 -63.16 -76.62 -36.72
N VAL A 502 -64.41 -76.15 -36.84
CA VAL A 502 -64.75 -74.73 -36.68
C VAL A 502 -64.43 -74.21 -35.25
N GLY A 503 -64.67 -75.02 -34.22
CA GLY A 503 -64.34 -74.67 -32.84
C GLY A 503 -62.83 -74.55 -32.60
N LEU A 504 -62.04 -75.43 -33.23
CA LEU A 504 -60.58 -75.39 -33.15
C LEU A 504 -60.00 -74.14 -33.85
N GLN A 505 -60.49 -73.77 -35.04
CA GLN A 505 -60.07 -72.53 -35.71
C GLN A 505 -60.29 -71.28 -34.87
N GLN A 506 -61.36 -71.25 -34.07
CA GLN A 506 -61.63 -70.12 -33.17
C GLN A 506 -60.57 -70.05 -32.05
N VAL A 507 -60.17 -71.18 -31.49
CA VAL A 507 -59.09 -71.26 -30.48
C VAL A 507 -57.74 -70.89 -31.07
N GLU A 508 -57.45 -71.27 -32.31
CA GLU A 508 -56.24 -70.86 -33.04
C GLU A 508 -56.16 -69.34 -33.20
N LYS A 509 -57.25 -68.72 -33.66
CA LYS A 509 -57.34 -67.25 -33.78
C LYS A 509 -57.13 -66.57 -32.44
N MET A 510 -57.71 -67.13 -31.38
CA MET A 510 -57.57 -66.59 -30.03
C MET A 510 -56.12 -66.69 -29.51
N GLY A 511 -55.44 -67.80 -29.76
CA GLY A 511 -54.02 -67.98 -29.44
C GLY A 511 -53.10 -67.03 -30.22
N LYS A 512 -53.34 -66.87 -31.54
CA LYS A 512 -52.58 -65.92 -32.38
C LYS A 512 -52.77 -64.48 -31.90
N HIS A 513 -54.00 -64.08 -31.60
CA HIS A 513 -54.31 -62.76 -31.06
C HIS A 513 -53.64 -62.52 -29.70
N LEU A 514 -53.57 -63.53 -28.81
CA LEU A 514 -52.85 -63.38 -27.54
C LEU A 514 -51.35 -63.21 -27.74
N LEU A 515 -50.73 -63.92 -28.69
CA LEU A 515 -49.31 -63.74 -29.02
C LEU A 515 -49.05 -62.33 -29.58
N GLU A 516 -49.84 -61.89 -30.54
CA GLU A 516 -49.72 -60.56 -31.16
C GLU A 516 -49.84 -59.46 -30.10
N LYS A 517 -50.90 -59.52 -29.28
CA LYS A 517 -51.11 -58.61 -28.15
C LYS A 517 -49.93 -58.60 -27.17
N ARG A 518 -49.29 -59.76 -26.92
CA ARG A 518 -48.16 -59.87 -26.02
C ARG A 518 -46.90 -59.23 -26.61
N LEU A 519 -46.59 -59.51 -27.88
CA LEU A 519 -45.43 -58.93 -28.57
C LEU A 519 -45.54 -57.41 -28.67
N GLU A 520 -46.72 -56.89 -29.07
CA GLU A 520 -47.00 -55.44 -29.10
C GLU A 520 -46.78 -54.79 -27.72
N ARG A 521 -47.22 -55.48 -26.65
CA ARG A 521 -47.09 -54.96 -25.29
C ARG A 521 -45.63 -54.91 -24.83
N VAL A 522 -44.83 -55.94 -25.11
CA VAL A 522 -43.38 -55.96 -24.79
C VAL A 522 -42.65 -54.84 -25.54
N GLU A 523 -42.92 -54.66 -26.82
CA GLU A 523 -42.34 -53.58 -27.62
C GLU A 523 -42.75 -52.19 -27.09
N LYS A 524 -44.02 -52.04 -26.71
CA LYS A 524 -44.54 -50.81 -26.12
C LYS A 524 -43.82 -50.47 -24.80
N ILE A 525 -43.72 -51.40 -23.85
CA ILE A 525 -43.01 -51.15 -22.58
C ILE A 525 -41.53 -50.83 -22.85
N GLY A 526 -40.86 -51.57 -23.75
CA GLY A 526 -39.45 -51.34 -24.09
C GLY A 526 -39.20 -49.96 -24.71
N SER A 527 -40.06 -49.52 -25.64
CA SER A 527 -39.96 -48.20 -26.28
C SER A 527 -40.30 -47.05 -25.34
N GLU A 528 -41.32 -47.20 -24.48
CA GLU A 528 -41.69 -46.21 -23.46
C GLU A 528 -40.54 -45.98 -22.45
N VAL A 529 -39.92 -47.05 -21.98
CA VAL A 529 -38.80 -46.97 -21.02
C VAL A 529 -37.56 -46.41 -21.71
N LYS A 530 -37.27 -46.83 -22.95
CA LYS A 530 -36.14 -46.29 -23.73
C LYS A 530 -36.26 -44.78 -23.92
N THR A 531 -37.42 -44.29 -24.37
CA THR A 531 -37.64 -42.86 -24.58
C THR A 531 -37.58 -42.10 -23.26
N SER A 532 -38.20 -42.61 -22.19
CA SER A 532 -38.12 -42.03 -20.84
C SER A 532 -36.68 -41.87 -20.34
N ILE A 533 -35.85 -42.92 -20.46
CA ILE A 533 -34.45 -42.89 -20.03
C ILE A 533 -33.62 -41.92 -20.89
N GLN A 534 -33.81 -41.93 -22.21
CA GLN A 534 -33.08 -41.04 -23.11
C GLN A 534 -33.39 -39.56 -22.82
N THR A 535 -34.65 -39.23 -22.53
CA THR A 535 -35.05 -37.88 -22.13
C THR A 535 -34.37 -37.47 -20.83
N SER A 536 -34.44 -38.29 -19.77
CA SER A 536 -33.81 -37.96 -18.48
C SER A 536 -32.28 -37.79 -18.59
N LEU A 537 -31.59 -38.62 -19.40
CA LEU A 537 -30.15 -38.47 -19.61
C LEU A 537 -29.79 -37.18 -20.36
N SER A 538 -30.59 -36.80 -21.35
CA SER A 538 -30.43 -35.54 -22.08
C SER A 538 -30.60 -34.34 -21.15
N GLU A 539 -31.65 -34.35 -20.33
CA GLU A 539 -31.92 -33.30 -19.35
C GLU A 539 -30.78 -33.17 -18.32
N LEU A 540 -30.29 -34.29 -17.77
CA LEU A 540 -29.16 -34.27 -16.85
C LEU A 540 -27.87 -33.76 -17.49
N SER A 541 -27.61 -34.14 -18.75
CA SER A 541 -26.44 -33.65 -19.49
C SER A 541 -26.54 -32.13 -19.71
N SER A 542 -27.73 -31.65 -20.10
CA SER A 542 -28.00 -30.22 -20.23
C SER A 542 -27.83 -29.48 -18.91
N ALA A 543 -28.35 -30.05 -17.80
CA ALA A 543 -28.21 -29.49 -16.46
C ALA A 543 -26.74 -29.42 -16.01
N ASN A 544 -25.90 -30.41 -16.32
CA ASN A 544 -24.46 -30.36 -16.06
C ASN A 544 -23.77 -29.23 -16.83
N THR A 545 -24.08 -29.07 -18.12
CA THR A 545 -23.53 -27.99 -18.96
C THR A 545 -23.97 -26.61 -18.46
N ALA A 546 -25.26 -26.45 -18.15
CA ALA A 546 -25.80 -25.22 -17.59
C ALA A 546 -25.19 -24.89 -16.21
N PHE A 547 -24.98 -25.89 -15.35
CA PHE A 547 -24.31 -25.69 -14.06
C PHE A 547 -22.87 -25.20 -14.26
N ARG A 548 -22.10 -25.82 -15.18
CA ARG A 548 -20.73 -25.38 -15.49
C ARG A 548 -20.69 -23.93 -16.00
N ALA A 549 -21.60 -23.56 -16.89
CA ALA A 549 -21.71 -22.19 -17.40
C ALA A 549 -22.09 -21.17 -16.31
N SER A 550 -22.66 -21.62 -15.19
CA SER A 550 -23.03 -20.76 -14.06
C SER A 550 -21.87 -20.47 -13.08
N LEU A 551 -20.72 -21.11 -13.25
CA LEU A 551 -19.52 -20.93 -12.43
C LEU A 551 -18.67 -19.75 -12.97
N LYS A 552 -19.19 -18.53 -12.82
CA LYS A 552 -18.55 -17.33 -13.35
C LYS A 552 -17.33 -16.90 -12.53
N LEU A 553 -16.24 -16.56 -13.21
CA LEU A 553 -15.01 -16.11 -12.58
C LEU A 553 -15.12 -14.66 -12.06
N PHE A 554 -14.25 -14.28 -11.13
CA PHE A 554 -14.11 -12.87 -10.70
C PHE A 554 -13.88 -11.89 -11.87
N SER A 555 -13.09 -12.29 -12.87
CA SER A 555 -12.85 -11.51 -14.11
C SER A 555 -14.12 -11.27 -14.94
N GLU A 556 -15.18 -12.05 -14.70
CA GLU A 556 -16.46 -12.00 -15.40
C GLU A 556 -17.58 -11.44 -14.50
N ALA A 557 -17.23 -10.73 -13.43
CA ALA A 557 -18.13 -10.27 -12.38
C ALA A 557 -18.89 -11.41 -11.66
N GLY A 558 -18.30 -12.61 -11.62
CA GLY A 558 -18.69 -13.70 -10.74
C GLY A 558 -17.92 -13.70 -9.42
N ASN A 559 -18.02 -14.81 -8.68
CA ASN A 559 -17.43 -14.96 -7.35
C ASN A 559 -16.57 -16.22 -7.18
N TYR A 560 -16.24 -16.92 -8.28
CA TYR A 560 -15.35 -18.09 -8.26
C TYR A 560 -13.95 -17.70 -8.68
N CYS A 561 -12.94 -18.31 -8.07
CA CYS A 561 -11.57 -18.25 -8.58
C CYS A 561 -11.31 -19.37 -9.62
N PRO A 562 -10.25 -19.24 -10.45
CA PRO A 562 -9.93 -20.24 -11.48
C PRO A 562 -9.75 -21.66 -10.93
N GLU A 563 -9.04 -21.81 -9.82
CA GLU A 563 -8.74 -23.11 -9.21
C GLU A 563 -10.00 -23.80 -8.66
N GLU A 564 -10.96 -23.03 -8.13
CA GLU A 564 -12.27 -23.56 -7.71
C GLU A 564 -13.05 -24.09 -8.91
N VAL A 565 -13.13 -23.30 -9.98
CA VAL A 565 -13.86 -23.68 -11.20
C VAL A 565 -13.24 -24.92 -11.83
N GLU A 566 -11.91 -25.03 -11.83
CA GLU A 566 -11.20 -26.21 -12.31
C GLU A 566 -11.56 -27.46 -11.48
N LEU A 567 -11.50 -27.35 -10.15
CA LEU A 567 -11.86 -28.44 -9.24
C LEU A 567 -13.32 -28.89 -9.41
N PHE A 568 -14.25 -27.94 -9.56
CA PHE A 568 -15.65 -28.25 -9.81
C PHE A 568 -15.90 -28.80 -11.22
N SER A 569 -15.19 -28.30 -12.23
CA SER A 569 -15.25 -28.79 -13.61
C SER A 569 -14.84 -30.26 -13.69
N HIS A 570 -13.72 -30.64 -13.06
CA HIS A 570 -13.29 -32.03 -13.00
C HIS A 570 -14.33 -32.93 -12.30
N ARG A 571 -14.99 -32.42 -11.26
CA ARG A 571 -16.08 -33.15 -10.58
C ARG A 571 -17.31 -33.34 -11.48
N LEU A 572 -17.68 -32.33 -12.28
CA LEU A 572 -18.77 -32.41 -13.26
C LEU A 572 -18.44 -33.36 -14.41
N GLU A 573 -17.21 -33.33 -14.91
CA GLU A 573 -16.74 -34.26 -15.95
C GLU A 573 -16.82 -35.71 -15.49
N ARG A 574 -16.47 -35.99 -14.23
CA ARG A 574 -16.64 -37.32 -13.64
C ARG A 574 -18.12 -37.75 -13.54
N LEU A 575 -19.04 -36.82 -13.29
CA LEU A 575 -20.48 -37.12 -13.31
C LEU A 575 -20.96 -37.39 -14.74
N ALA A 576 -20.54 -36.57 -15.71
CA ALA A 576 -20.85 -36.78 -17.12
C ALA A 576 -20.34 -38.14 -17.62
N GLY A 577 -19.13 -38.55 -17.22
CA GLY A 577 -18.57 -39.87 -17.51
C GLY A 577 -19.37 -41.02 -16.89
N LYS A 578 -19.99 -40.83 -15.71
CA LYS A 578 -20.92 -41.82 -15.14
C LYS A 578 -22.21 -41.92 -15.96
N LEU A 579 -22.75 -40.80 -16.42
CA LEU A 579 -23.96 -40.78 -17.27
C LEU A 579 -23.75 -41.50 -18.59
N SER A 580 -22.60 -41.26 -19.24
CA SER A 580 -22.29 -41.87 -20.54
C SER A 580 -22.17 -43.40 -20.47
N VAL A 581 -21.86 -43.96 -19.30
CA VAL A 581 -21.80 -45.41 -19.07
C VAL A 581 -23.16 -45.97 -18.65
N VAL A 582 -23.83 -45.37 -17.67
CA VAL A 582 -25.07 -45.93 -17.11
C VAL A 582 -26.21 -45.94 -18.13
N GLY A 583 -26.33 -44.90 -18.95
CA GLY A 583 -27.40 -44.81 -19.93
C GLY A 583 -27.44 -46.00 -20.90
N PRO A 584 -26.36 -46.23 -21.67
CA PRO A 584 -26.25 -47.39 -22.56
C PRO A 584 -26.39 -48.72 -21.83
N GLN A 585 -25.86 -48.85 -20.61
CA GLN A 585 -25.94 -50.07 -19.83
C GLN A 585 -27.39 -50.44 -19.48
N VAL A 586 -28.19 -49.49 -18.98
CA VAL A 586 -29.60 -49.73 -18.63
C VAL A 586 -30.43 -50.00 -19.89
N LEU A 587 -30.21 -49.22 -20.95
CA LEU A 587 -30.91 -49.43 -22.24
C LEU A 587 -30.61 -50.80 -22.86
N ALA A 588 -29.35 -51.25 -22.80
CA ALA A 588 -28.97 -52.58 -23.26
C ALA A 588 -29.65 -53.69 -22.44
N THR A 589 -29.76 -53.49 -21.11
CA THR A 589 -30.44 -54.44 -20.22
C THR A 589 -31.93 -54.55 -20.56
N VAL A 590 -32.61 -53.41 -20.76
CA VAL A 590 -34.03 -53.39 -21.17
C VAL A 590 -34.21 -54.03 -22.55
N ALA A 591 -33.36 -53.72 -23.52
CA ALA A 591 -33.43 -54.32 -24.85
C ALA A 591 -33.23 -55.86 -24.82
N GLN A 592 -32.28 -56.32 -24.00
CA GLN A 592 -32.05 -57.75 -23.78
C GLN A 592 -33.26 -58.41 -23.11
N ALA A 593 -33.85 -57.78 -22.09
CA ALA A 593 -35.07 -58.27 -21.45
C ALA A 593 -36.25 -58.33 -22.43
N SER A 594 -36.49 -57.27 -23.22
CA SER A 594 -37.53 -57.25 -24.24
C SER A 594 -37.35 -58.37 -25.27
N SER A 595 -36.13 -58.57 -25.77
CA SER A 595 -35.84 -59.67 -26.71
C SER A 595 -36.09 -61.04 -26.08
N ALA A 596 -35.67 -61.24 -24.82
CA ALA A 596 -35.88 -62.50 -24.11
C ALA A 596 -37.38 -62.78 -23.88
N HIS A 597 -38.17 -61.78 -23.49
CA HIS A 597 -39.62 -61.93 -23.30
C HIS A 597 -40.36 -62.16 -24.62
N SER A 598 -39.99 -61.47 -25.72
CA SER A 598 -40.57 -61.74 -27.04
C SER A 598 -40.30 -63.17 -27.51
N GLN A 599 -39.09 -63.68 -27.28
CA GLN A 599 -38.72 -65.06 -27.59
C GLN A 599 -39.46 -66.07 -26.70
N ALA A 600 -39.60 -65.79 -25.40
CA ALA A 600 -40.37 -66.60 -24.47
C ALA A 600 -41.85 -66.69 -24.87
N ALA A 601 -42.45 -65.58 -25.30
CA ALA A 601 -43.83 -65.54 -25.76
C ALA A 601 -44.02 -66.40 -27.03
N THR A 602 -43.10 -66.28 -27.98
CA THR A 602 -43.14 -67.07 -29.23
C THR A 602 -42.96 -68.57 -28.93
N ASN A 603 -42.02 -68.92 -28.05
CA ASN A 603 -41.81 -70.32 -27.64
C ASN A 603 -43.06 -70.91 -26.96
N THR A 604 -43.70 -70.15 -26.08
CA THR A 604 -44.94 -70.56 -25.41
C THR A 604 -46.07 -70.77 -26.42
N PHE A 605 -46.20 -69.86 -27.41
CA PHE A 605 -47.14 -70.04 -28.51
C PHE A 605 -46.84 -71.28 -29.35
N SER A 606 -45.58 -71.54 -29.72
CA SER A 606 -45.19 -72.73 -30.47
C SER A 606 -45.57 -74.02 -29.73
N GLN A 607 -45.38 -74.07 -28.40
CA GLN A 607 -45.80 -75.22 -27.60
C GLN A 607 -47.32 -75.45 -27.64
N PHE A 608 -48.10 -74.39 -27.51
CA PHE A 608 -49.57 -74.44 -27.69
C PHE A 608 -49.94 -74.88 -29.11
N TYR A 609 -49.31 -74.30 -30.13
CA TYR A 609 -49.63 -74.50 -31.53
C TYR A 609 -49.31 -75.93 -31.99
N ASN A 610 -48.25 -76.54 -31.46
CA ASN A 610 -47.94 -77.95 -31.67
C ASN A 610 -49.04 -78.87 -31.10
N LYS A 611 -49.54 -78.58 -29.88
CA LYS A 611 -50.67 -79.33 -29.29
C LYS A 611 -51.93 -79.14 -30.12
N TYR A 612 -52.23 -77.90 -30.51
CA TYR A 612 -53.35 -77.57 -31.39
C TYR A 612 -53.33 -78.38 -32.69
N HIS A 613 -52.18 -78.49 -33.36
CA HIS A 613 -52.04 -79.23 -34.60
C HIS A 613 -52.36 -80.73 -34.45
N LEU A 614 -51.97 -81.35 -33.33
CA LEU A 614 -52.32 -82.74 -33.05
C LEU A 614 -53.84 -82.90 -32.92
N TYR A 615 -54.50 -82.06 -32.10
CA TYR A 615 -55.96 -82.09 -31.95
C TYR A 615 -56.70 -81.75 -33.25
N TRP A 616 -56.17 -80.83 -34.07
CA TRP A 616 -56.71 -80.51 -35.38
C TRP A 616 -56.73 -81.73 -36.30
N SER A 617 -55.61 -82.44 -36.40
CA SER A 617 -55.51 -83.68 -37.18
C SER A 617 -56.52 -84.72 -36.73
N ASP A 618 -56.64 -84.94 -35.41
CA ASP A 618 -57.55 -85.93 -34.84
C ASP A 618 -59.02 -85.57 -35.07
N VAL A 619 -59.42 -84.31 -34.83
CA VAL A 619 -60.81 -83.86 -35.03
C VAL A 619 -61.21 -83.91 -36.50
N CYS A 620 -60.35 -83.48 -37.42
CA CYS A 620 -60.61 -83.61 -38.86
C CYS A 620 -60.77 -85.07 -39.27
N HIS A 621 -59.91 -85.96 -38.77
CA HIS A 621 -60.02 -87.39 -39.05
C HIS A 621 -61.32 -87.99 -38.48
N LEU A 622 -61.71 -87.63 -37.25
CA LEU A 622 -62.96 -88.06 -36.63
C LEU A 622 -64.20 -87.54 -37.38
N GLU A 623 -64.19 -86.30 -37.87
CA GLU A 623 -65.25 -85.75 -38.73
C GLU A 623 -65.39 -86.57 -40.03
N GLU A 624 -64.26 -86.99 -40.63
CA GLU A 624 -64.24 -87.79 -41.85
C GLU A 624 -64.71 -89.24 -41.62
N VAL A 625 -64.30 -89.87 -40.50
CA VAL A 625 -64.81 -91.18 -40.06
C VAL A 625 -66.32 -91.10 -39.81
N LYS A 626 -66.80 -90.05 -39.12
CA LYS A 626 -68.23 -89.85 -38.86
C LYS A 626 -69.02 -89.69 -40.15
N LYS A 627 -68.51 -88.89 -41.10
CA LYS A 627 -69.09 -88.72 -42.44
C LYS A 627 -69.18 -90.07 -43.17
N SER A 628 -68.10 -90.84 -43.18
CA SER A 628 -68.03 -92.15 -43.81
C SER A 628 -69.00 -93.15 -43.16
N LEU A 629 -69.08 -93.17 -41.82
CA LEU A 629 -70.02 -94.00 -41.07
C LEU A 629 -71.47 -93.65 -41.38
N THR A 630 -71.82 -92.36 -41.46
CA THR A 630 -73.18 -91.94 -41.86
C THR A 630 -73.52 -92.37 -43.29
N THR A 631 -72.57 -92.28 -44.23
CA THR A 631 -72.76 -92.79 -45.60
C THR A 631 -72.99 -94.31 -45.62
N LEU A 632 -72.22 -95.05 -44.82
CA LEU A 632 -72.35 -96.50 -44.70
C LEU A 632 -73.68 -96.91 -44.05
N GLN A 633 -74.11 -96.22 -43.00
CA GLN A 633 -75.42 -96.43 -42.36
C GLN A 633 -76.59 -96.18 -43.30
N LEU A 634 -76.51 -95.12 -44.13
CA LEU A 634 -77.52 -94.86 -45.17
C LEU A 634 -77.53 -95.97 -46.23
N SER A 635 -76.37 -96.46 -46.64
CA SER A 635 -76.25 -97.59 -47.58
C SER A 635 -76.86 -98.87 -47.01
N VAL A 636 -76.54 -99.24 -45.76
CA VAL A 636 -77.12 -100.42 -45.09
C VAL A 636 -78.64 -100.30 -44.98
N ARG A 637 -79.17 -99.12 -44.57
CA ARG A 637 -80.62 -98.89 -44.53
C ARG A 637 -81.28 -99.04 -45.89
N SER A 638 -80.64 -98.56 -46.97
CA SER A 638 -81.13 -98.74 -48.34
C SER A 638 -81.20 -100.22 -48.73
N VAL A 639 -80.14 -101.00 -48.44
CA VAL A 639 -80.10 -102.44 -48.74
C VAL A 639 -81.15 -103.23 -47.93
N VAL A 640 -81.34 -102.88 -46.65
CA VAL A 640 -82.39 -103.48 -45.82
C VAL A 640 -83.79 -103.11 -46.32
N ALA A 641 -84.02 -101.87 -46.75
CA ALA A 641 -85.28 -101.43 -47.32
C ALA A 641 -85.62 -102.18 -48.62
N ASP A 642 -84.65 -102.35 -49.51
CA ASP A 642 -84.80 -103.14 -50.74
C ASP A 642 -85.07 -104.62 -50.44
N SER A 643 -84.37 -105.19 -49.46
CA SER A 643 -84.63 -106.55 -48.97
C SER A 643 -86.06 -106.72 -48.42
N ASN A 644 -86.55 -105.77 -47.63
CA ASN A 644 -87.92 -105.83 -47.10
C ASN A 644 -88.97 -105.64 -48.20
N LEU A 645 -88.72 -104.76 -49.16
CA LEU A 645 -89.62 -104.55 -50.31
C LEU A 645 -89.76 -105.82 -51.15
N GLN A 646 -88.65 -106.50 -51.46
CA GLN A 646 -88.68 -107.80 -52.13
C GLN A 646 -89.42 -108.87 -51.30
N ALA A 647 -89.38 -108.79 -49.96
CA ALA A 647 -90.05 -109.75 -49.07
C ALA A 647 -91.56 -109.57 -49.15
N SER A 648 -92.00 -108.31 -49.06
CA SER A 648 -93.40 -107.93 -49.15
C SER A 648 -93.98 -108.31 -50.51
N ARG A 649 -93.28 -107.99 -51.62
CA ARG A 649 -93.76 -108.35 -52.97
C ARG A 649 -93.92 -109.86 -53.13
N LEU A 650 -92.97 -110.65 -52.64
CA LEU A 650 -93.08 -112.10 -52.67
C LEU A 650 -94.24 -112.58 -51.79
N HIS A 651 -94.41 -112.02 -50.60
CA HIS A 651 -95.49 -112.36 -49.69
C HIS A 651 -96.87 -112.04 -50.29
N ASP A 652 -97.03 -110.85 -50.86
CA ASP A 652 -98.28 -110.41 -51.49
C ASP A 652 -98.66 -111.34 -52.66
N ASP A 653 -97.69 -111.72 -53.51
CA ASP A 653 -97.95 -112.62 -54.63
C ASP A 653 -98.16 -114.08 -54.20
N ILE A 654 -97.48 -114.58 -53.15
CA ILE A 654 -97.79 -115.89 -52.54
C ILE A 654 -99.24 -115.88 -52.04
N THR A 655 -99.65 -114.83 -51.35
CA THR A 655 -100.97 -114.71 -50.74
C THR A 655 -102.05 -114.61 -51.81
N ARG A 656 -101.83 -113.81 -52.86
CA ARG A 656 -102.73 -113.69 -54.01
C ARG A 656 -102.88 -115.02 -54.76
N THR A 657 -101.77 -115.76 -54.94
CA THR A 657 -101.81 -117.09 -55.60
C THR A 657 -102.51 -118.13 -54.73
N ARG A 658 -102.38 -118.03 -53.40
CA ARG A 658 -103.10 -118.88 -52.44
C ARG A 658 -104.60 -118.62 -52.48
N GLU A 659 -105.03 -117.37 -52.46
CA GLU A 659 -106.44 -116.98 -52.55
C GLU A 659 -107.07 -117.43 -53.88
N GLN A 660 -106.32 -117.37 -54.99
CA GLN A 660 -106.74 -117.93 -56.28
C GLN A 660 -106.85 -119.46 -56.27
N LEU A 661 -106.01 -120.17 -55.50
CA LEU A 661 -106.10 -121.62 -55.33
C LEU A 661 -107.36 -122.03 -54.55
N GLU A 662 -107.70 -121.25 -53.52
CA GLU A 662 -108.80 -121.55 -52.60
C GLU A 662 -110.18 -121.18 -53.20
N SER A 663 -110.25 -120.25 -54.15
CA SER A 663 -111.50 -119.83 -54.81
C SER A 663 -111.95 -120.70 -56.00
N GLY A 664 -111.10 -121.64 -56.45
CA GLY A 664 -111.41 -122.58 -57.54
C GLY A 664 -111.36 -121.98 -58.96
N ASP A 665 -110.93 -120.73 -59.11
CA ASP A 665 -110.77 -120.07 -60.42
C ASP A 665 -109.37 -120.33 -61.00
N HIS A 666 -109.25 -121.43 -61.76
CA HIS A 666 -107.97 -121.92 -62.29
C HIS A 666 -107.50 -121.21 -63.58
N THR A 667 -108.21 -120.17 -64.02
CA THR A 667 -107.95 -119.50 -65.30
C THR A 667 -106.60 -118.76 -65.35
N HIS A 668 -106.13 -118.21 -64.21
CA HIS A 668 -104.89 -117.42 -64.13
C HIS A 668 -103.72 -118.12 -63.42
N LEU A 669 -103.93 -119.33 -62.91
CA LEU A 669 -102.93 -120.10 -62.15
C LEU A 669 -101.68 -120.46 -62.96
N LEU A 670 -101.82 -120.61 -64.28
CA LEU A 670 -100.73 -120.85 -65.21
C LEU A 670 -99.79 -119.64 -65.39
N GLU A 671 -100.23 -118.42 -65.07
CA GLU A 671 -99.42 -117.19 -65.13
C GLU A 671 -98.82 -116.81 -63.77
N SER A 672 -99.50 -117.13 -62.66
CA SER A 672 -99.09 -116.78 -61.29
C SER A 672 -97.83 -117.53 -60.81
N VAL A 673 -97.71 -118.82 -61.15
CA VAL A 673 -96.60 -119.68 -60.67
C VAL A 673 -95.24 -119.28 -61.28
N PRO A 674 -95.11 -119.01 -62.59
CA PRO A 674 -93.85 -118.52 -63.16
C PRO A 674 -93.39 -117.18 -62.58
N LEU A 675 -94.33 -116.26 -62.27
CA LEU A 675 -94.01 -114.98 -61.65
C LEU A 675 -93.48 -115.17 -60.22
N LEU A 676 -94.10 -116.06 -59.44
CA LEU A 676 -93.63 -116.46 -58.12
C LEU A 676 -92.22 -117.05 -58.16
N VAL A 677 -91.96 -117.96 -59.10
CA VAL A 677 -90.63 -118.54 -59.31
C VAL A 677 -89.62 -117.46 -59.69
N THR A 678 -90.01 -116.47 -60.49
CA THR A 678 -89.14 -115.35 -60.88
C THR A 678 -88.82 -114.45 -59.69
N LEU A 679 -89.81 -114.08 -58.88
CA LEU A 679 -89.61 -113.27 -57.66
C LEU A 679 -88.81 -114.02 -56.60
N LEU A 680 -89.04 -115.32 -56.41
CA LEU A 680 -88.23 -116.17 -55.53
C LEU A 680 -86.78 -116.25 -56.03
N THR A 681 -86.58 -116.42 -57.34
CA THR A 681 -85.24 -116.49 -57.93
C THR A 681 -84.49 -115.16 -57.78
N GLN A 682 -85.16 -114.03 -58.04
CA GLN A 682 -84.58 -112.70 -57.83
C GLN A 682 -84.23 -112.46 -56.36
N ARG A 683 -85.09 -112.87 -55.42
CA ARG A 683 -84.82 -112.75 -53.98
C ARG A 683 -83.70 -113.67 -53.51
N ILE A 684 -83.60 -114.89 -54.03
CA ILE A 684 -82.49 -115.82 -53.76
C ILE A 684 -81.16 -115.25 -54.28
N VAL A 685 -81.16 -114.62 -55.46
CA VAL A 685 -79.97 -113.94 -56.00
C VAL A 685 -79.61 -112.72 -55.16
N TYR A 686 -80.60 -111.91 -54.77
CA TYR A 686 -80.38 -110.72 -53.96
C TYR A 686 -79.82 -111.06 -52.56
N LEU A 687 -80.37 -112.07 -51.89
CA LEU A 687 -79.92 -112.55 -50.57
C LEU A 687 -78.75 -113.55 -50.64
N HIS A 688 -78.29 -113.91 -51.84
CA HIS A 688 -77.22 -114.89 -52.07
C HIS A 688 -77.51 -116.29 -51.48
N CYS A 689 -78.77 -116.72 -51.43
CA CYS A 689 -79.20 -117.98 -50.79
C CYS A 689 -79.21 -119.22 -51.71
N ARG A 690 -78.33 -119.32 -52.73
CA ARG A 690 -78.28 -120.52 -53.60
C ARG A 690 -77.77 -121.74 -52.81
N ALA A 691 -78.60 -122.78 -52.67
CA ALA A 691 -78.20 -124.08 -52.11
C ALA A 691 -77.38 -124.90 -53.12
N THR A 692 -76.18 -125.31 -52.74
CA THR A 692 -75.36 -126.30 -53.45
C THR A 692 -75.72 -127.70 -52.95
N VAL A 693 -76.15 -128.61 -53.83
CA VAL A 693 -76.31 -130.04 -53.54
C VAL A 693 -75.21 -130.81 -54.26
N GLN A 694 -74.59 -131.74 -53.53
CA GLN A 694 -73.41 -132.53 -53.87
C GLN A 694 -73.56 -133.36 -55.14
N GLN A 695 -72.49 -133.39 -55.95
CA GLN A 695 -72.03 -134.58 -56.67
C GLN A 695 -70.54 -134.76 -56.34
N GLU A 696 -70.14 -136.01 -56.18
CA GLU A 696 -68.87 -136.51 -55.63
C GLU A 696 -67.61 -135.93 -56.31
N GLY A 697 -66.53 -135.76 -55.53
CA GLY A 697 -65.16 -135.70 -56.05
C GLY A 697 -64.36 -134.42 -55.78
N GLY A 698 -63.97 -134.21 -54.52
CA GLY A 698 -62.72 -133.57 -54.08
C GLY A 698 -62.23 -132.28 -54.77
N SER A 699 -62.54 -131.12 -54.18
CA SER A 699 -61.60 -129.99 -54.08
C SER A 699 -62.07 -129.01 -53.00
N GLU A 700 -61.14 -128.62 -52.12
CA GLU A 700 -61.35 -127.65 -51.04
C GLU A 700 -61.70 -126.25 -51.58
N PRO A 701 -62.64 -125.52 -50.96
CA PRO A 701 -62.96 -124.14 -51.36
C PRO A 701 -62.32 -123.12 -50.41
N HIS A 702 -61.70 -122.08 -50.96
CA HIS A 702 -61.65 -120.79 -50.27
C HIS A 702 -62.22 -119.69 -51.18
N PHE A 703 -63.23 -119.04 -50.60
CA PHE A 703 -64.20 -118.14 -51.21
C PHE A 703 -63.59 -117.01 -52.03
N GLY A 704 -64.15 -116.86 -53.23
CA GLY A 704 -63.91 -115.76 -54.15
C GLY A 704 -64.62 -114.46 -53.73
N ARG A 705 -63.90 -113.39 -54.06
CA ARG A 705 -64.29 -111.98 -54.08
C ARG A 705 -65.56 -111.72 -54.91
N GLY A 706 -66.21 -110.59 -54.63
CA GLY A 706 -66.99 -109.90 -55.65
C GLY A 706 -67.46 -108.52 -55.21
N GLY A 707 -66.98 -107.46 -55.88
CA GLY A 707 -67.60 -106.14 -55.83
C GLY A 707 -66.62 -104.97 -55.85
N GLY A 708 -66.04 -104.68 -57.02
CA GLY A 708 -65.20 -103.50 -57.22
C GLY A 708 -66.00 -102.21 -57.32
N TRP A 709 -65.44 -101.14 -56.73
CA TRP A 709 -65.66 -99.75 -57.14
C TRP A 709 -64.29 -99.14 -57.36
N ALA A 710 -63.91 -98.99 -58.63
CA ALA A 710 -62.72 -98.28 -59.05
C ALA A 710 -63.16 -97.06 -59.85
N ALA A 711 -63.07 -95.88 -59.24
CA ALA A 711 -62.79 -94.64 -59.94
C ALA A 711 -62.38 -93.52 -58.96
N ASN A 712 -61.16 -93.04 -59.18
CA ASN A 712 -60.75 -91.63 -59.26
C ASN A 712 -60.11 -90.91 -58.05
N ARG A 713 -58.84 -90.56 -58.31
CA ARG A 713 -58.13 -89.29 -58.05
C ARG A 713 -57.45 -89.04 -56.70
N ASN A 714 -56.11 -88.95 -56.84
CA ASN A 714 -55.24 -87.90 -56.32
C ASN A 714 -55.28 -87.61 -54.83
N SER A 715 -54.39 -88.30 -54.11
CA SER A 715 -53.83 -87.84 -52.85
C SER A 715 -52.44 -87.23 -53.11
N PRO A 716 -52.19 -85.97 -52.71
CA PRO A 716 -50.85 -85.45 -52.53
C PRO A 716 -50.62 -85.15 -51.06
N TYR A 717 -50.21 -86.15 -50.27
CA TYR A 717 -49.59 -85.93 -48.96
C TYR A 717 -48.50 -86.96 -48.70
N LEU A 718 -47.32 -86.65 -49.23
CA LEU A 718 -46.02 -87.12 -48.78
C LEU A 718 -45.00 -85.99 -49.06
N GLN A 719 -44.95 -85.01 -48.17
CA GLN A 719 -43.74 -84.36 -47.65
C GLN A 719 -44.09 -83.47 -46.45
#